data_AF-B4D7K1-F1
#
_entry.id   AF-B4D7K1-F1
#
_cell.length_a   1.000
_cell.length_b   1.000
_cell.length_c   1.000
_cell.angle_alpha   90.00
_cell.angle_beta   90.00
_cell.angle_gamma   90.00
#
_symmetry.space_group_name_H-M   'P 1'
#
loop_
_entity.id
_entity.type
_entity.pdbx_description
1 polymer ?
#
loop_
_entity_poly.entity_id
_entity_poly.type
_entity_poly.pdbx_seq_one_letter_code
_entity_poly.pdbx_strand_id
1 'polypeptide(L)'
;MTLANSQESGKSDHLRTLIDELLDEQQRLTAVERFARKHERGEVPAQERYYRDLIPQTKPGPGQQYAFAVDLDACTGCKACVSACHSLNGLEEHEMWRSVGLLHGESYRQTVTTACHHCVEPACLEGCPVMAYDKDAETGIVRHLDDQCIGCQYCILKCPYDVPQYSERLGIVRKCDMCTGRLSAGEAPACVQACPHEAIKIELVDRAEVVRLAEPGVAMIPGAFESNYTKPTTRFSSRNPLPVSAEAADESALRLEHAHWPLIWMLLLTQMGVGLFVMQTLMPGVRSVGLVGWVALHLGLAVSVLHLGRPMGAWRFFLGLRTSWMSREILAFGIFSMVSTLTVATMLFPPTRFLAPWIAGFNAVLGLAGVFTSAMIYIDTRRPYWSTRLTIPRFFGTTLALGAAAGAVVLSCFGTAADAHVAIGLAMAVRMALVVWESMHEVPKAARTMLRLLPWARSDDAQSRAGHGGQCGGDVYRVSHRRLGHRGGAGQHLCIVVDGALQLFHHVSGAAHAGRSFTMNALVNTIAPLLRQWQGPLTEELVRSPGRFGLGQVPERLAPDSTTTMVCGFCSTGCGLKVHLKGGKAINLSAETDYPVNLGMACPKGWEALTPLSAPDRATTPMLRNEKTGVLEPIDWERALVLFCERFKEIKRKHGAESCAFLSSGQIVTEEMALLGALWKFGMGFIHCDSNTRQCMATSHVAYKQSFGFDAPPFTYADFEESDVLVFVGSNPCIAHPIMWQRVMRNQNRPEIIVVDPRKTETAMAATQHYPIQPKSDLVLLYGLANILAASGWIDRDFIAQHTTGFAEFAEFITQFTTERVAAETGLTEDDLWHLAQTIHDGKRVSFWWTMGVNQGHESTRTAQAIINLALMTGNIGRPGTGANSITGQCNAMGSRLYANITSLMGGHDAAKEADREKIAKVLGIDESVIPRQPAMAYDQIVEGIREGKIKGLWVLGTNSSHSWTQQKEFNELLSKLDFLVVQDLYHTTATAQHADLVLPAAGWGEKEGTFINSERRIGLVKKVAKAPGQALADFHILQLIAHYWGCSGMFARWASPEAAFELLKEISRGKPCDISGIEDYHMIDARGGIQWPLPEGSAPPETERRLFADGRFYHADGRARFLYDLPRPAPEMADAEYPFILLSGRGSSAQWHTGTRTDKSDVLRQLAPKSIYIEMNPVDARRLGIETGDSVRVTSRNAEIMASAFVTPTVAEGQAFIPMHYEVMNQLVSTVLDPHSRQPSFKCCAVRLAAVTQWAAP
;
A
#
# COMPACT_ATOMS: atom_id res chain seq x y z
N MET A 1 56.07 -6.11 10.15
CA MET A 1 56.61 -5.83 8.80
C MET A 1 55.45 -5.26 7.98
N THR A 2 55.50 -4.07 7.39
CA THR A 2 56.64 -3.14 7.23
C THR A 2 56.13 -1.69 7.28
N LEU A 3 56.89 -0.80 7.89
CA LEU A 3 56.60 0.64 7.95
C LEU A 3 56.99 1.31 6.63
N ALA A 4 56.04 1.87 5.87
CA ALA A 4 56.28 2.86 4.81
C ALA A 4 54.97 3.46 4.28
N ASN A 5 54.52 4.58 4.86
CA ASN A 5 53.94 5.75 4.15
C ASN A 5 53.39 6.75 5.18
N SER A 6 54.19 7.77 5.48
CA SER A 6 53.81 8.88 6.37
C SER A 6 54.44 10.19 5.92
N GLN A 7 54.24 10.55 4.65
CA GLN A 7 54.59 11.86 4.10
C GLN A 7 53.58 12.29 3.03
N GLU A 8 52.37 12.70 3.44
CA GLU A 8 51.57 13.69 2.70
C GLU A 8 50.40 14.21 3.56
N SER A 9 50.60 15.37 4.19
CA SER A 9 49.60 16.45 4.38
C SER A 9 50.07 17.43 5.46
N GLY A 10 50.81 18.46 5.05
CA GLY A 10 50.86 19.70 5.81
C GLY A 10 49.52 20.41 5.71
N LYS A 11 48.61 20.13 6.64
CA LYS A 11 47.44 20.98 6.94
C LYS A 11 47.50 21.37 8.41
N SER A 12 47.14 22.61 8.71
CA SER A 12 47.11 23.15 10.06
C SER A 12 46.22 22.32 10.99
N ASP A 13 46.67 22.13 12.23
CA ASP A 13 45.81 21.74 13.35
C ASP A 13 44.77 22.85 13.58
N HIS A 14 43.64 22.77 12.87
CA HIS A 14 42.42 23.40 13.34
C HIS A 14 41.96 22.62 14.57
N LEU A 15 42.03 23.28 15.73
CA LEU A 15 41.34 22.82 16.94
C LEU A 15 39.87 22.56 16.58
N ARG A 16 39.44 21.29 16.64
CA ARG A 16 38.05 20.91 16.36
C ARG A 16 37.12 21.64 17.33
N THR A 17 36.06 22.23 16.81
CA THR A 17 35.01 22.84 17.62
C THR A 17 33.99 21.79 18.06
N LEU A 18 33.19 22.10 19.10
CA LEU A 18 32.06 21.25 19.49
C LEU A 18 31.05 21.04 18.34
N ILE A 19 30.92 22.03 17.44
CA ILE A 19 30.11 21.92 16.23
C ILE A 19 30.69 20.84 15.30
N ASP A 20 32.00 20.84 15.06
CA ASP A 20 32.67 19.82 14.24
C ASP A 20 32.52 18.42 14.83
N GLU A 21 32.63 18.29 16.15
CA GLU A 21 32.48 17.02 16.87
C GLU A 21 31.06 16.46 16.75
N LEU A 22 30.04 17.27 17.01
CA LEU A 22 28.64 16.87 16.93
C LEU A 22 28.16 16.64 15.49
N LEU A 23 28.74 17.34 14.49
CA LEU A 23 28.51 17.05 13.07
C LEU A 23 29.18 15.74 12.64
N ASP A 24 30.41 15.46 13.06
CA ASP A 24 31.09 14.18 12.82
C ASP A 24 30.32 13.02 13.48
N GLU A 25 29.85 13.18 14.73
CA GLU A 25 28.95 12.23 15.39
C GLU A 25 27.62 12.04 14.64
N GLN A 26 26.98 13.13 14.21
CA GLN A 26 25.75 13.05 13.43
C GLN A 26 25.95 12.33 12.08
N GLN A 27 27.14 12.39 11.48
CA GLN A 27 27.47 11.69 10.23
C GLN A 27 28.04 10.27 10.41
N ARG A 28 28.25 9.79 11.64
CA ARG A 28 28.54 8.37 11.93
C ARG A 28 27.23 7.59 12.06
N LEU A 29 27.15 6.39 11.45
CA LEU A 29 26.08 5.45 11.77
C LEU A 29 26.54 4.54 12.92
N THR A 30 25.64 4.28 13.85
CA THR A 30 25.90 3.44 15.03
C THR A 30 25.87 1.95 14.67
N ALA A 31 26.34 1.11 15.61
CA ALA A 31 26.33 -0.38 15.63
C ALA A 31 26.54 -1.16 14.31
N VAL A 32 25.64 -1.03 13.34
CA VAL A 32 25.67 -1.67 12.02
C VAL A 32 26.94 -1.31 11.22
N GLU A 33 27.41 -0.05 11.25
CA GLU A 33 28.68 0.34 10.60
C GLU A 33 29.88 -0.33 11.32
N ARG A 34 29.77 -0.67 12.62
CA ARG A 34 30.78 -1.44 13.38
C ARG A 34 30.71 -2.93 13.06
N PHE A 35 29.51 -3.48 12.84
CA PHE A 35 29.29 -4.86 12.38
C PHE A 35 29.82 -5.05 10.96
N ALA A 36 29.52 -4.13 10.04
CA ALA A 36 30.04 -4.11 8.68
C ALA A 36 31.57 -4.00 8.64
N ARG A 37 32.18 -3.12 9.45
CA ARG A 37 33.66 -3.02 9.54
C ARG A 37 34.33 -4.22 10.22
N LYS A 38 33.61 -4.96 11.08
CA LYS A 38 34.05 -6.27 11.57
C LYS A 38 33.96 -7.34 10.47
N HIS A 39 33.03 -7.17 9.53
CA HIS A 39 32.89 -8.04 8.37
C HIS A 39 33.95 -7.80 7.28
N GLU A 40 34.27 -6.53 7.00
CA GLU A 40 35.35 -6.11 6.08
C GLU A 40 36.77 -6.46 6.60
N ARG A 41 36.92 -6.77 7.89
CA ARG A 41 38.19 -7.11 8.52
C ARG A 41 38.25 -8.57 9.00
N GLY A 42 38.02 -9.48 8.05
CA GLY A 42 38.47 -10.85 8.13
C GLY A 42 37.67 -11.76 9.04
N GLU A 43 36.54 -12.26 8.54
CA GLU A 43 36.27 -13.71 8.46
C GLU A 43 35.03 -13.95 7.56
N VAL A 44 35.00 -15.10 6.87
CA VAL A 44 34.00 -15.43 5.84
C VAL A 44 32.62 -15.68 6.46
N PRO A 45 31.52 -15.12 5.93
CA PRO A 45 30.17 -15.35 6.47
C PRO A 45 29.63 -16.75 6.16
N ALA A 46 28.85 -17.30 7.09
CA ALA A 46 28.24 -18.62 6.97
C ALA A 46 27.26 -18.79 5.79
N GLN A 47 26.83 -17.71 5.11
CA GLN A 47 25.96 -17.77 3.94
C GLN A 47 26.62 -18.40 2.70
N GLU A 48 27.95 -18.32 2.54
CA GLU A 48 28.64 -18.98 1.41
C GLU A 48 28.53 -20.52 1.49
N ARG A 49 28.34 -21.06 2.69
CA ARG A 49 28.04 -22.48 2.92
C ARG A 49 26.62 -22.86 2.49
N TYR A 50 25.66 -21.95 2.63
CA TYR A 50 24.23 -22.24 2.54
C TYR A 50 23.74 -22.32 1.08
N TYR A 51 24.37 -21.61 0.15
CA TYR A 51 23.96 -21.60 -1.27
C TYR A 51 24.80 -22.51 -2.18
N ARG A 52 25.96 -23.01 -1.72
CA ARG A 52 26.75 -24.00 -2.48
C ARG A 52 25.96 -25.30 -2.68
N ASP A 53 25.19 -25.75 -1.69
CA ASP A 53 24.45 -27.02 -1.78
C ASP A 53 23.27 -26.98 -2.77
N LEU A 54 22.89 -25.79 -3.28
CA LEU A 54 21.83 -25.61 -4.29
C LEU A 54 22.34 -25.61 -5.74
N ILE A 55 23.65 -25.80 -5.95
CA ILE A 55 24.25 -26.01 -7.28
C ILE A 55 25.26 -27.16 -7.28
N PRO A 56 25.51 -27.81 -8.43
CA PRO A 56 26.54 -28.84 -8.51
C PRO A 56 27.92 -28.27 -8.22
N GLN A 57 28.66 -28.92 -7.34
CA GLN A 57 30.03 -28.51 -6.96
C GLN A 57 31.09 -28.78 -8.04
N THR A 58 30.68 -29.43 -9.13
CA THR A 58 31.50 -29.76 -10.29
C THR A 58 30.74 -29.40 -11.56
N LYS A 59 31.45 -28.96 -12.60
CA LYS A 59 30.90 -28.82 -13.95
C LYS A 59 30.34 -30.17 -14.46
N PRO A 60 29.41 -30.18 -15.44
CA PRO A 60 28.91 -31.42 -16.02
C PRO A 60 30.02 -32.25 -16.66
N GLY A 61 29.99 -33.57 -16.47
CA GLY A 61 30.87 -34.50 -17.15
C GLY A 61 30.44 -34.77 -18.60
N PRO A 62 31.25 -35.51 -19.39
CA PRO A 62 30.90 -35.91 -20.75
C PRO A 62 29.53 -36.61 -20.80
N GLY A 63 28.60 -36.08 -21.59
CA GLY A 63 27.23 -36.60 -21.72
C GLY A 63 26.21 -36.01 -20.74
N GLN A 64 26.64 -35.25 -19.73
CA GLN A 64 25.76 -34.56 -18.78
C GLN A 64 25.46 -33.11 -19.21
N GLN A 65 24.48 -32.48 -18.56
CA GLN A 65 24.28 -31.03 -18.58
C GLN A 65 23.57 -30.52 -17.33
N TYR A 66 23.54 -29.20 -17.11
CA TYR A 66 22.73 -28.60 -16.06
C TYR A 66 21.23 -28.70 -16.36
N ALA A 67 20.46 -28.87 -15.29
CA ALA A 67 18.99 -28.79 -15.26
C ALA A 67 18.52 -28.06 -14.00
N PHE A 68 17.32 -27.49 -14.05
CA PHE A 68 16.60 -27.10 -12.84
C PHE A 68 15.95 -28.34 -12.21
N ALA A 69 16.11 -28.54 -10.92
CA ALA A 69 15.20 -29.37 -10.11
C ALA A 69 14.26 -28.46 -9.32
N VAL A 70 12.98 -28.81 -9.31
CA VAL A 70 11.92 -28.10 -8.60
C VAL A 70 11.21 -29.06 -7.66
N ASP A 71 11.31 -28.81 -6.36
CA ASP A 71 10.50 -29.48 -5.34
C ASP A 71 9.16 -28.74 -5.24
N LEU A 72 8.08 -29.42 -5.61
CA LEU A 72 6.73 -28.87 -5.58
C LEU A 72 6.24 -28.72 -4.14
N ASP A 73 6.54 -29.65 -3.23
CA ASP A 73 6.06 -29.57 -1.84
C ASP A 73 6.71 -28.40 -1.08
N ALA A 74 7.96 -28.09 -1.41
CA ALA A 74 8.64 -26.89 -0.91
C ALA A 74 8.22 -25.60 -1.63
N CYS A 75 7.62 -25.69 -2.81
CA CYS A 75 7.18 -24.54 -3.59
C CYS A 75 5.89 -23.94 -2.98
N THR A 76 6.04 -22.84 -2.24
CA THR A 76 4.94 -22.08 -1.61
C THR A 76 4.27 -21.06 -2.53
N GLY A 77 4.75 -20.91 -3.77
CA GLY A 77 4.18 -19.97 -4.74
C GLY A 77 4.48 -18.49 -4.47
N CYS A 78 5.37 -18.17 -3.52
CA CYS A 78 5.73 -16.81 -3.07
C CYS A 78 6.30 -15.87 -4.16
N LYS A 79 6.58 -16.36 -5.37
CA LYS A 79 7.13 -15.60 -6.51
C LYS A 79 8.49 -14.91 -6.29
N ALA A 80 9.19 -15.18 -5.18
CA ALA A 80 10.54 -14.66 -4.93
C ALA A 80 11.50 -14.97 -6.08
N CYS A 81 11.47 -16.21 -6.58
CA CYS A 81 12.26 -16.66 -7.74
C CYS A 81 11.92 -15.94 -9.06
N VAL A 82 10.72 -15.37 -9.20
CA VAL A 82 10.29 -14.56 -10.34
C VAL A 82 10.84 -13.15 -10.21
N SER A 83 10.64 -12.51 -9.05
CA SER A 83 11.12 -11.15 -8.76
C SER A 83 12.64 -11.04 -8.84
N ALA A 84 13.36 -12.04 -8.31
CA ALA A 84 14.79 -12.23 -8.44
C ALA A 84 15.26 -12.28 -9.90
N CYS A 85 14.64 -13.17 -10.69
CA CYS A 85 14.97 -13.35 -12.10
C CYS A 85 14.67 -12.09 -12.92
N HIS A 86 13.57 -11.40 -12.62
CA HIS A 86 13.17 -10.14 -13.24
C HIS A 86 14.19 -9.03 -12.97
N SER A 87 14.47 -8.78 -11.68
CA SER A 87 15.30 -7.64 -11.30
C SER A 87 16.78 -7.82 -11.58
N LEU A 88 17.33 -9.05 -11.51
CA LEU A 88 18.76 -9.26 -11.80
C LEU A 88 19.05 -9.11 -13.30
N ASN A 89 18.18 -9.66 -14.16
CA ASN A 89 18.44 -9.72 -15.61
C ASN A 89 17.94 -8.48 -16.37
N GLY A 90 17.48 -7.46 -15.65
CA GLY A 90 16.98 -6.20 -16.21
C GLY A 90 15.81 -6.42 -17.18
N LEU A 91 14.80 -7.18 -16.75
CA LEU A 91 13.63 -7.50 -17.56
C LEU A 91 12.64 -6.33 -17.56
N GLU A 92 11.90 -6.18 -18.65
CA GLU A 92 10.81 -5.21 -18.79
C GLU A 92 9.54 -5.69 -18.05
N GLU A 93 8.57 -4.80 -17.81
CA GLU A 93 7.38 -5.12 -16.99
C GLU A 93 6.57 -6.32 -17.51
N HIS A 94 6.61 -6.56 -18.83
CA HIS A 94 5.97 -7.70 -19.50
C HIS A 94 6.90 -8.90 -19.73
N GLU A 95 8.21 -8.77 -19.50
CA GLU A 95 9.20 -9.86 -19.67
C GLU A 95 9.30 -10.71 -18.38
N MET A 96 9.05 -12.02 -18.48
CA MET A 96 9.16 -12.99 -17.40
C MET A 96 9.95 -14.24 -17.83
N TRP A 97 11.23 -14.31 -17.45
CA TRP A 97 12.11 -15.46 -17.71
C TRP A 97 11.84 -16.69 -16.81
N ARG A 98 11.18 -16.46 -15.66
CA ARG A 98 10.65 -17.48 -14.76
C ARG A 98 9.25 -17.03 -14.33
N SER A 99 8.34 -17.98 -14.18
CA SER A 99 6.98 -17.77 -13.70
C SER A 99 6.64 -18.70 -12.54
N VAL A 100 5.50 -18.42 -11.90
CA VAL A 100 4.89 -19.25 -10.87
C VAL A 100 3.39 -19.34 -11.17
N GLY A 101 2.91 -20.57 -11.36
CA GLY A 101 1.52 -20.90 -11.59
C GLY A 101 0.96 -21.83 -10.51
N LEU A 102 -0.27 -22.26 -10.70
CA LEU A 102 -0.98 -23.22 -9.87
C LEU A 102 -1.44 -24.39 -10.74
N LEU A 103 -1.11 -25.62 -10.36
CA LEU A 103 -1.75 -26.83 -10.86
C LEU A 103 -2.96 -27.13 -9.99
N HIS A 104 -4.06 -27.57 -10.58
CA HIS A 104 -5.27 -27.94 -9.85
C HIS A 104 -5.94 -29.20 -10.44
N GLY A 105 -6.69 -29.89 -9.59
CA GLY A 105 -7.56 -31.02 -9.93
C GLY A 105 -8.68 -31.14 -8.89
N GLU A 106 -9.56 -32.13 -9.01
CA GLU A 106 -10.81 -32.24 -8.22
C GLU A 106 -10.63 -32.10 -6.69
N SER A 107 -9.52 -32.59 -6.15
CA SER A 107 -9.12 -32.43 -4.74
C SER A 107 -7.63 -32.09 -4.58
N TYR A 108 -7.01 -31.49 -5.60
CA TYR A 108 -5.57 -31.23 -5.65
C TYR A 108 -5.30 -29.77 -6.00
N ARG A 109 -4.35 -29.13 -5.30
CA ARG A 109 -3.84 -27.79 -5.59
C ARG A 109 -2.37 -27.73 -5.23
N GLN A 110 -1.53 -27.36 -6.20
CA GLN A 110 -0.08 -27.36 -6.04
C GLN A 110 0.53 -26.16 -6.76
N THR A 111 1.33 -25.35 -6.07
CA THR A 111 2.05 -24.27 -6.77
C THR A 111 3.25 -24.85 -7.50
N VAL A 112 3.53 -24.31 -8.69
CA VAL A 112 4.63 -24.75 -9.55
C VAL A 112 5.39 -23.53 -10.06
N THR A 113 6.73 -23.60 -10.06
CA THR A 113 7.60 -22.59 -10.67
C THR A 113 8.26 -23.16 -11.91
N THR A 114 8.24 -22.41 -13.01
CA THR A 114 8.80 -22.85 -14.30
C THR A 114 9.61 -21.74 -14.96
N ALA A 115 10.58 -22.11 -15.78
CA ALA A 115 11.48 -21.23 -16.52
C ALA A 115 11.93 -21.96 -17.80
N CYS A 116 12.96 -21.48 -18.50
CA CYS A 116 13.53 -22.27 -19.58
C CYS A 116 14.01 -23.65 -19.10
N HIS A 117 13.58 -24.70 -19.81
CA HIS A 117 13.94 -26.09 -19.50
C HIS A 117 15.27 -26.55 -20.13
N HIS A 118 16.07 -25.62 -20.68
CA HIS A 118 17.38 -25.82 -21.34
C HIS A 118 17.54 -27.17 -22.07
N CYS A 119 16.50 -27.48 -22.85
CA CYS A 119 16.18 -28.72 -23.53
C CYS A 119 17.38 -29.44 -24.17
N VAL A 120 17.36 -30.78 -24.22
CA VAL A 120 18.38 -31.59 -24.92
C VAL A 120 18.41 -31.23 -26.40
N GLU A 121 17.24 -31.16 -27.03
CA GLU A 121 17.01 -30.80 -28.44
C GLU A 121 16.09 -29.56 -28.52
N PRO A 122 16.61 -28.34 -28.36
CA PRO A 122 15.79 -27.13 -28.23
C PRO A 122 15.08 -26.73 -29.54
N ALA A 123 13.76 -26.86 -29.59
CA ALA A 123 12.95 -26.47 -30.75
C ALA A 123 13.04 -24.96 -31.10
N CYS A 124 13.31 -24.11 -30.10
CA CYS A 124 13.57 -22.68 -30.31
C CYS A 124 14.88 -22.39 -31.05
N LEU A 125 15.89 -23.26 -30.94
CA LEU A 125 17.14 -23.20 -31.68
C LEU A 125 16.95 -23.70 -33.11
N GLU A 126 16.33 -24.87 -33.27
CA GLU A 126 16.02 -25.48 -34.58
C GLU A 126 15.23 -24.51 -35.48
N GLY A 127 14.19 -23.89 -34.94
CA GLY A 127 13.35 -22.95 -35.70
C GLY A 127 14.01 -21.63 -36.07
N CYS A 128 15.15 -21.25 -35.48
CA CYS A 128 15.72 -19.91 -35.65
C CYS A 128 16.28 -19.70 -37.08
N PRO A 129 15.75 -18.76 -37.88
CA PRO A 129 16.18 -18.56 -39.27
C PRO A 129 17.58 -17.94 -39.40
N VAL A 130 18.11 -17.36 -38.31
CA VAL A 130 19.36 -16.57 -38.30
C VAL A 130 20.42 -17.10 -37.32
N MET A 131 20.19 -18.30 -36.75
CA MET A 131 21.07 -18.94 -35.76
C MET A 131 21.35 -18.09 -34.50
N ALA A 132 20.40 -17.26 -34.08
CA ALA A 132 20.47 -16.48 -32.84
C ALA A 132 20.28 -17.30 -31.55
N TYR A 133 20.52 -18.60 -31.61
CA TYR A 133 20.54 -19.50 -30.47
C TYR A 133 21.75 -20.41 -30.58
N ASP A 134 22.42 -20.57 -29.45
CA ASP A 134 23.52 -21.50 -29.25
C ASP A 134 23.15 -22.49 -28.12
N LYS A 135 23.77 -23.65 -28.13
CA LYS A 135 23.71 -24.57 -26.99
C LYS A 135 25.13 -24.87 -26.55
N ASP A 136 25.48 -24.36 -25.38
CA ASP A 136 26.80 -24.49 -24.81
C ASP A 136 27.18 -25.99 -24.64
N ALA A 137 28.36 -26.36 -25.14
CA ALA A 137 28.76 -27.76 -25.24
C ALA A 137 29.20 -28.39 -23.90
N GLU A 138 29.63 -27.58 -22.93
CA GLU A 138 30.07 -28.02 -21.61
C GLU A 138 28.91 -28.03 -20.60
N THR A 139 28.11 -26.97 -20.59
CA THR A 139 27.03 -26.77 -19.60
C THR A 139 25.66 -27.26 -20.08
N GLY A 140 25.47 -27.42 -21.39
CA GLY A 140 24.19 -27.69 -22.05
C GLY A 140 23.18 -26.54 -22.00
N ILE A 141 23.58 -25.37 -21.51
CA ILE A 141 22.72 -24.20 -21.42
C ILE A 141 22.43 -23.68 -22.84
N VAL A 142 21.15 -23.67 -23.21
CA VAL A 142 20.67 -23.01 -24.43
C VAL A 142 20.71 -21.49 -24.22
N ARG A 143 21.59 -20.80 -24.95
CA ARG A 143 21.78 -19.34 -24.93
C ARG A 143 21.04 -18.69 -26.10
N HIS A 144 20.59 -17.44 -25.91
CA HIS A 144 20.17 -16.57 -27.01
C HIS A 144 21.31 -15.60 -27.35
N LEU A 145 21.47 -15.26 -28.62
CA LEU A 145 22.52 -14.39 -29.13
C LEU A 145 21.92 -13.06 -29.62
N ASP A 146 21.89 -12.09 -28.70
CA ASP A 146 21.22 -10.79 -28.88
C ASP A 146 21.74 -9.98 -30.07
N ASP A 147 22.98 -10.20 -30.52
CA ASP A 147 23.60 -9.56 -31.69
C ASP A 147 23.11 -10.15 -33.03
N GLN A 148 22.73 -11.43 -33.05
CA GLN A 148 22.32 -12.14 -34.26
C GLN A 148 20.80 -12.10 -34.48
N CYS A 149 20.03 -11.81 -33.44
CA CYS A 149 18.57 -11.85 -33.48
C CYS A 149 17.98 -10.72 -34.33
N ILE A 150 17.04 -11.09 -35.21
CA ILE A 150 16.31 -10.15 -36.10
C ILE A 150 14.91 -9.77 -35.58
N GLY A 151 14.52 -10.27 -34.41
CA GLY A 151 13.20 -9.99 -33.83
C GLY A 151 12.02 -10.64 -34.56
N CYS A 152 12.23 -11.72 -35.32
CA CYS A 152 11.18 -12.41 -36.10
C CYS A 152 10.12 -13.17 -35.27
N GLN A 153 10.29 -13.27 -33.94
CA GLN A 153 9.38 -13.94 -33.00
C GLN A 153 9.07 -15.44 -33.24
N TYR A 154 9.49 -16.07 -34.35
CA TYR A 154 9.17 -17.47 -34.66
C TYR A 154 9.64 -18.47 -33.59
N CYS A 155 10.74 -18.17 -32.88
CA CYS A 155 11.22 -18.98 -31.76
C CYS A 155 10.28 -19.00 -30.53
N ILE A 156 9.41 -17.99 -30.37
CA ILE A 156 8.33 -17.98 -29.37
C ILE A 156 7.34 -19.10 -29.71
N LEU A 157 6.79 -19.07 -30.94
CA LEU A 157 5.82 -20.06 -31.43
C LEU A 157 6.37 -21.49 -31.42
N LYS A 158 7.67 -21.65 -31.70
CA LYS A 158 8.39 -22.92 -31.69
C LYS A 158 8.66 -23.50 -30.28
N CYS A 159 8.69 -22.67 -29.23
CA CYS A 159 8.82 -23.17 -27.87
C CYS A 159 7.43 -23.60 -27.35
N PRO A 160 7.19 -24.88 -27.03
CA PRO A 160 5.87 -25.32 -26.56
C PRO A 160 5.54 -24.89 -25.13
N TYR A 161 6.46 -24.17 -24.47
CA TYR A 161 6.35 -23.69 -23.10
C TYR A 161 6.34 -22.14 -23.03
N ASP A 162 6.25 -21.46 -24.19
CA ASP A 162 6.15 -19.99 -24.32
C ASP A 162 7.21 -19.19 -23.53
N VAL A 163 8.42 -19.77 -23.43
CA VAL A 163 9.56 -19.25 -22.67
C VAL A 163 10.28 -18.07 -23.36
N PRO A 164 10.52 -18.05 -24.68
CA PRO A 164 11.08 -16.88 -25.35
C PRO A 164 10.04 -15.79 -25.48
N GLN A 165 10.42 -14.54 -25.21
CA GLN A 165 9.50 -13.39 -25.22
C GLN A 165 10.13 -12.23 -25.99
N TYR A 166 9.29 -11.42 -26.66
CA TYR A 166 9.76 -10.31 -27.47
C TYR A 166 10.01 -9.06 -26.62
N SER A 167 11.16 -8.44 -26.82
CA SER A 167 11.59 -7.20 -26.17
C SER A 167 11.38 -6.05 -27.14
N GLU A 168 10.30 -5.27 -26.96
CA GLU A 168 9.94 -4.18 -27.89
C GLU A 168 11.05 -3.13 -27.99
N ARG A 169 11.64 -2.74 -26.85
CA ARG A 169 12.73 -1.75 -26.77
C ARG A 169 14.00 -2.16 -27.52
N LEU A 170 14.31 -3.45 -27.57
CA LEU A 170 15.56 -3.98 -28.14
C LEU A 170 15.39 -4.54 -29.57
N GLY A 171 14.15 -4.73 -30.03
CA GLY A 171 13.82 -5.29 -31.34
C GLY A 171 14.21 -6.77 -31.48
N ILE A 172 14.29 -7.52 -30.38
CA ILE A 172 14.76 -8.92 -30.34
C ILE A 172 13.91 -9.77 -29.41
N VAL A 173 13.99 -11.09 -29.57
CA VAL A 173 13.49 -12.03 -28.56
C VAL A 173 14.54 -12.20 -27.46
N ARG A 174 14.14 -12.41 -26.22
CA ARG A 174 15.01 -12.77 -25.08
C ARG A 174 14.42 -13.99 -24.35
N LYS A 175 15.25 -14.71 -23.61
CA LYS A 175 14.81 -15.79 -22.72
C LYS A 175 15.83 -16.06 -21.61
N CYS A 176 15.41 -16.79 -20.58
CA CYS A 176 16.30 -17.30 -19.53
C CYS A 176 17.54 -18.02 -20.12
N ASP A 177 18.72 -17.61 -19.65
CA ASP A 177 20.04 -18.20 -19.93
C ASP A 177 20.57 -19.02 -18.74
N MET A 178 19.75 -19.29 -17.71
CA MET A 178 20.16 -19.87 -16.42
C MET A 178 21.16 -18.98 -15.64
N CYS A 179 21.23 -17.67 -15.90
CA CYS A 179 22.21 -16.75 -15.33
C CYS A 179 23.65 -17.25 -15.53
N THR A 180 24.04 -17.51 -16.80
CA THR A 180 25.34 -18.11 -17.17
C THR A 180 26.53 -17.49 -16.46
N GLY A 181 26.60 -16.16 -16.40
CA GLY A 181 27.69 -15.42 -15.76
C GLY A 181 27.82 -15.65 -14.25
N ARG A 182 26.74 -16.03 -13.56
CA ARG A 182 26.76 -16.40 -12.13
C ARG A 182 27.25 -17.83 -11.94
N LEU A 183 26.72 -18.76 -12.73
CA LEU A 183 27.17 -20.16 -12.71
C LEU A 183 28.67 -20.30 -13.04
N SER A 184 29.21 -19.47 -13.95
CA SER A 184 30.66 -19.44 -14.23
C SER A 184 31.51 -18.91 -13.06
N ALA A 185 30.93 -18.11 -12.17
CA ALA A 185 31.57 -17.60 -10.96
C ALA A 185 31.40 -18.54 -9.74
N GLY A 186 30.70 -19.67 -9.89
CA GLY A 186 30.35 -20.56 -8.78
C GLY A 186 29.16 -20.09 -7.94
N GLU A 187 28.37 -19.13 -8.45
CA GLU A 187 27.16 -18.63 -7.80
C GLU A 187 25.90 -19.30 -8.34
N ALA A 188 24.89 -19.47 -7.48
CA ALA A 188 23.58 -19.95 -7.88
C ALA A 188 22.84 -18.92 -8.77
N PRO A 189 22.04 -19.36 -9.76
CA PRO A 189 21.18 -18.45 -10.52
C PRO A 189 20.23 -17.67 -9.60
N ALA A 190 19.89 -16.42 -9.94
CA ALA A 190 19.07 -15.56 -9.06
C ALA A 190 17.80 -16.25 -8.55
N CYS A 191 17.09 -16.92 -9.47
CA CYS A 191 15.88 -17.66 -9.13
C CYS A 191 16.06 -18.85 -8.18
N VAL A 192 17.26 -19.43 -8.13
CA VAL A 192 17.64 -20.52 -7.22
C VAL A 192 18.01 -19.95 -5.85
N GLN A 193 18.95 -18.99 -5.83
CA GLN A 193 19.42 -18.34 -4.60
C GLN A 193 18.28 -17.64 -3.83
N ALA A 194 17.38 -16.98 -4.56
CA ALA A 194 16.25 -16.25 -3.99
C ALA A 194 15.08 -17.14 -3.55
N CYS A 195 15.17 -18.46 -3.65
CA CYS A 195 14.08 -19.35 -3.25
C CYS A 195 14.14 -19.60 -1.73
N PRO A 196 13.26 -18.98 -0.90
CA PRO A 196 13.44 -19.01 0.56
C PRO A 196 13.02 -20.36 1.20
N HIS A 197 12.56 -21.30 0.38
CA HIS A 197 12.18 -22.66 0.78
C HIS A 197 13.05 -23.71 0.08
N GLU A 198 14.12 -23.31 -0.61
CA GLU A 198 15.04 -24.19 -1.36
C GLU A 198 14.34 -25.07 -2.43
N ALA A 199 13.11 -24.70 -2.81
CA ALA A 199 12.25 -25.41 -3.76
C ALA A 199 12.78 -25.44 -5.20
N ILE A 200 13.90 -24.77 -5.48
CA ILE A 200 14.56 -24.74 -6.78
C ILE A 200 16.06 -24.90 -6.54
N LYS A 201 16.69 -25.83 -7.25
CA LYS A 201 18.15 -26.02 -7.29
C LYS A 201 18.63 -26.31 -8.72
N ILE A 202 19.94 -26.26 -8.95
CA ILE A 202 20.55 -26.80 -10.15
C ILE A 202 21.07 -28.21 -9.87
N GLU A 203 20.86 -29.12 -10.81
CA GLU A 203 21.40 -30.48 -10.78
C GLU A 203 22.06 -30.86 -12.11
N LEU A 204 22.77 -31.98 -12.12
CA LEU A 204 23.34 -32.60 -13.31
C LEU A 204 22.43 -33.73 -13.79
N VAL A 205 22.06 -33.71 -15.07
CA VAL A 205 21.28 -34.78 -15.70
C VAL A 205 22.03 -35.40 -16.87
N ASP A 206 21.86 -36.70 -17.07
CA ASP A 206 22.38 -37.41 -18.24
C ASP A 206 21.52 -37.15 -19.48
N ARG A 207 22.15 -36.79 -20.60
CA ARG A 207 21.43 -36.43 -21.83
C ARG A 207 20.76 -37.63 -22.50
N ALA A 208 21.36 -38.82 -22.44
CA ALA A 208 20.78 -40.02 -23.02
C ALA A 208 19.59 -40.53 -22.20
N GLU A 209 19.62 -40.35 -20.88
CA GLU A 209 18.46 -40.57 -20.01
C GLU A 209 17.30 -39.63 -20.32
N VAL A 210 17.55 -38.32 -20.46
CA VAL A 210 16.48 -37.36 -20.82
C VAL A 210 15.88 -37.68 -22.19
N VAL A 211 16.69 -38.11 -23.17
CA VAL A 211 16.20 -38.59 -24.47
C VAL A 211 15.34 -39.84 -24.32
N ARG A 212 15.77 -40.82 -23.51
CA ARG A 212 15.04 -42.08 -23.27
C ARG A 212 13.70 -41.87 -22.55
N LEU A 213 13.61 -40.91 -21.63
CA LEU A 213 12.37 -40.60 -20.90
C LEU A 213 11.39 -39.73 -21.70
N ALA A 214 11.82 -39.15 -22.82
CA ALA A 214 11.02 -38.29 -23.68
C ALA A 214 10.29 -39.09 -24.78
N GLU A 215 9.57 -40.15 -24.39
CA GLU A 215 8.76 -40.96 -25.31
C GLU A 215 7.48 -40.22 -25.78
N PRO A 216 6.89 -40.60 -26.94
CA PRO A 216 5.62 -40.03 -27.38
C PRO A 216 4.48 -40.22 -26.37
N GLY A 217 3.71 -39.16 -26.13
CA GLY A 217 2.67 -39.11 -25.11
C GLY A 217 3.16 -38.88 -23.67
N VAL A 218 4.47 -38.76 -23.42
CA VAL A 218 5.02 -38.49 -22.07
C VAL A 218 5.31 -37.00 -21.87
N ALA A 219 4.67 -36.37 -20.90
CA ALA A 219 4.91 -34.98 -20.49
C ALA A 219 5.79 -34.90 -19.22
N MET A 220 6.51 -33.80 -19.02
CA MET A 220 7.39 -33.61 -17.85
C MET A 220 6.62 -33.48 -16.52
N ILE A 221 5.37 -33.03 -16.60
CA ILE A 221 4.32 -33.01 -15.57
C ILE A 221 2.96 -33.16 -16.29
N PRO A 222 1.88 -33.61 -15.64
CA PRO A 222 0.53 -33.58 -16.21
C PRO A 222 0.15 -32.17 -16.72
N GLY A 223 -0.61 -32.11 -17.80
CA GLY A 223 -0.98 -30.87 -18.50
C GLY A 223 0.12 -30.22 -19.37
N ALA A 224 1.40 -30.58 -19.20
CA ALA A 224 2.47 -30.03 -20.03
C ALA A 224 2.56 -30.66 -21.43
N PHE A 225 3.19 -29.94 -22.37
CA PHE A 225 3.42 -30.44 -23.73
C PHE A 225 4.35 -31.67 -23.77
N GLU A 226 4.12 -32.56 -24.74
CA GLU A 226 4.89 -33.80 -24.91
C GLU A 226 6.41 -33.56 -24.96
N SER A 227 7.13 -34.31 -24.14
CA SER A 227 8.57 -34.19 -23.95
C SER A 227 9.33 -34.61 -25.20
N ASN A 228 8.78 -35.49 -26.05
CA ASN A 228 9.42 -36.00 -27.27
C ASN A 228 9.89 -34.89 -28.24
N TYR A 229 9.17 -33.76 -28.29
CA TYR A 229 9.34 -32.71 -29.27
C TYR A 229 10.59 -31.87 -29.04
N THR A 230 10.94 -31.60 -27.77
CA THR A 230 12.13 -30.80 -27.44
C THR A 230 13.00 -31.37 -26.32
N LYS A 231 12.53 -32.37 -25.57
CA LYS A 231 13.28 -33.10 -24.53
C LYS A 231 13.72 -32.16 -23.40
N PRO A 232 12.77 -31.60 -22.62
CA PRO A 232 13.07 -30.70 -21.49
C PRO A 232 13.92 -31.39 -20.42
N THR A 233 14.84 -30.66 -19.78
CA THR A 233 15.72 -31.24 -18.75
C THR A 233 15.25 -31.03 -17.32
N THR A 234 14.34 -30.07 -17.08
CA THR A 234 13.83 -29.77 -15.74
C THR A 234 13.16 -30.97 -15.10
N ARG A 235 13.51 -31.26 -13.84
CA ARG A 235 12.83 -32.25 -13.02
C ARG A 235 11.89 -31.57 -12.04
N PHE A 236 10.68 -32.11 -11.93
CA PHE A 236 9.72 -31.75 -10.90
C PHE A 236 9.57 -32.94 -9.95
N SER A 237 9.66 -32.69 -8.65
CA SER A 237 9.53 -33.71 -7.60
C SER A 237 8.45 -33.34 -6.60
N SER A 238 7.73 -34.33 -6.09
CA SER A 238 6.79 -34.22 -4.98
C SER A 238 6.73 -35.56 -4.25
N ARG A 239 6.51 -35.54 -2.95
CA ARG A 239 6.27 -36.72 -2.09
C ARG A 239 4.97 -37.42 -2.48
N ASN A 240 4.01 -36.70 -3.04
CA ASN A 240 2.74 -37.22 -3.54
C ASN A 240 2.72 -37.16 -5.08
N PRO A 241 2.48 -38.27 -5.80
CA PRO A 241 2.36 -38.24 -7.25
C PRO A 241 1.29 -37.24 -7.72
N LEU A 242 1.63 -36.44 -8.72
CA LEU A 242 0.68 -35.53 -9.38
C LEU A 242 -0.46 -36.37 -9.98
N PRO A 243 -1.75 -36.06 -9.68
CA PRO A 243 -2.87 -36.79 -10.27
C PRO A 243 -2.93 -36.53 -11.78
N VAL A 244 -3.40 -37.51 -12.54
CA VAL A 244 -3.51 -37.42 -14.01
C VAL A 244 -4.47 -36.29 -14.45
N SER A 245 -5.40 -35.89 -13.58
CA SER A 245 -6.31 -34.75 -13.74
C SER A 245 -5.75 -33.41 -13.25
N ALA A 246 -4.45 -33.30 -12.98
CA ALA A 246 -3.81 -32.02 -12.69
C ALA A 246 -3.63 -31.21 -13.99
N GLU A 247 -4.37 -30.12 -14.10
CA GLU A 247 -4.33 -29.13 -15.19
C GLU A 247 -3.76 -27.80 -14.68
N ALA A 248 -3.27 -26.93 -15.57
CA ALA A 248 -2.81 -25.61 -15.16
C ALA A 248 -4.00 -24.67 -14.94
N ALA A 249 -3.99 -23.88 -13.85
CA ALA A 249 -5.12 -23.02 -13.48
C ALA A 249 -5.43 -21.92 -14.50
N ASP A 250 -4.48 -21.61 -15.39
CA ASP A 250 -4.63 -20.70 -16.52
C ASP A 250 -4.67 -21.40 -17.89
N GLU A 251 -4.81 -22.73 -17.96
CA GLU A 251 -4.91 -23.51 -19.21
C GLU A 251 -6.10 -23.08 -20.09
N SER A 252 -7.21 -22.69 -19.45
CA SER A 252 -8.39 -22.15 -20.14
C SER A 252 -8.38 -20.61 -20.30
N ALA A 253 -7.30 -19.92 -19.91
CA ALA A 253 -7.22 -18.47 -20.00
C ALA A 253 -6.89 -18.02 -21.42
N LEU A 254 -7.88 -17.45 -22.11
CA LEU A 254 -7.68 -16.83 -23.42
C LEU A 254 -6.86 -15.54 -23.27
N ARG A 255 -5.60 -15.57 -23.72
CA ARG A 255 -4.74 -14.38 -23.83
C ARG A 255 -4.86 -13.84 -25.26
N LEU A 256 -5.09 -12.54 -25.39
CA LEU A 256 -5.12 -11.87 -26.69
C LEU A 256 -3.68 -11.60 -27.12
N GLU A 257 -3.19 -12.37 -28.09
CA GLU A 257 -1.89 -12.08 -28.72
C GLU A 257 -1.92 -10.73 -29.45
N HIS A 258 -0.78 -10.04 -29.47
CA HIS A 258 -0.69 -8.73 -30.10
C HIS A 258 -0.86 -8.84 -31.63
N ALA A 259 -1.51 -7.86 -32.25
CA ALA A 259 -1.79 -7.91 -33.68
C ALA A 259 -0.54 -7.53 -34.52
N HIS A 260 0.15 -8.52 -35.10
CA HIS A 260 1.23 -8.31 -36.09
C HIS A 260 0.69 -7.76 -37.42
N TRP A 261 0.19 -6.53 -37.45
CA TRP A 261 -0.42 -5.92 -38.63
C TRP A 261 0.43 -6.02 -39.92
N PRO A 262 1.76 -5.79 -39.91
CA PRO A 262 2.56 -5.99 -41.11
C PRO A 262 2.63 -7.44 -41.56
N LEU A 263 2.62 -8.41 -40.64
CA LEU A 263 2.57 -9.85 -40.99
C LEU A 263 1.23 -10.21 -41.64
N ILE A 264 0.11 -9.67 -41.14
CA ILE A 264 -1.22 -9.86 -41.73
C ILE A 264 -1.25 -9.31 -43.17
N TRP A 265 -0.77 -8.07 -43.37
CA TRP A 265 -0.71 -7.45 -44.70
C TRP A 265 0.24 -8.19 -45.64
N MET A 266 1.42 -8.60 -45.15
CA MET A 266 2.35 -9.45 -45.90
C MET A 266 1.65 -10.73 -46.38
N LEU A 267 1.04 -11.49 -45.47
CA LEU A 267 0.36 -12.76 -45.78
C LEU A 267 -0.79 -12.57 -46.77
N LEU A 268 -1.61 -11.53 -46.63
CA LEU A 268 -2.70 -11.24 -47.56
C LEU A 268 -2.17 -10.86 -48.94
N LEU A 269 -1.19 -9.96 -49.02
CA LEU A 269 -0.66 -9.45 -50.28
C LEU A 269 0.15 -10.50 -51.06
N THR A 270 0.94 -11.34 -50.38
CA THR A 270 1.67 -12.44 -51.04
C THR A 270 0.72 -13.52 -51.54
N GLN A 271 -0.27 -13.95 -50.74
CA GLN A 271 -1.30 -14.90 -51.18
C GLN A 271 -2.17 -14.34 -52.31
N MET A 272 -2.53 -13.06 -52.27
CA MET A 272 -3.23 -12.39 -53.37
C MET A 272 -2.38 -12.39 -54.65
N GLY A 273 -1.09 -12.06 -54.55
CA GLY A 273 -0.15 -12.11 -55.68
C GLY A 273 -0.03 -13.50 -56.30
N VAL A 274 0.16 -14.54 -55.47
CA VAL A 274 0.19 -15.94 -55.92
C VAL A 274 -1.12 -16.33 -56.60
N GLY A 275 -2.27 -16.03 -55.98
CA GLY A 275 -3.58 -16.33 -56.55
C GLY A 275 -3.85 -15.62 -57.87
N LEU A 276 -3.41 -14.37 -58.02
CA LEU A 276 -3.48 -13.62 -59.29
C LEU A 276 -2.58 -14.24 -60.36
N PHE A 277 -1.39 -14.77 -60.02
CA PHE A 277 -0.54 -15.48 -60.99
C PHE A 277 -1.07 -16.86 -61.39
N VAL A 278 -1.71 -17.60 -60.47
CA VAL A 278 -2.48 -18.80 -60.79
C VAL A 278 -3.61 -18.46 -61.77
N MET A 279 -4.37 -17.41 -61.48
CA MET A 279 -5.46 -16.94 -62.34
C MET A 279 -4.98 -16.43 -63.71
N GLN A 280 -3.84 -15.72 -63.77
CA GLN A 280 -3.18 -15.29 -65.01
C GLN A 280 -2.73 -16.49 -65.87
N THR A 281 -2.46 -17.64 -65.26
CA THR A 281 -2.13 -18.90 -65.98
C THR A 281 -3.39 -19.55 -66.55
N LEU A 282 -4.51 -19.50 -65.82
CA LEU A 282 -5.82 -20.00 -66.28
C LEU A 282 -6.46 -19.07 -67.34
N MET A 283 -6.18 -17.78 -67.28
CA MET A 283 -6.77 -16.73 -68.11
C MET A 283 -5.68 -15.83 -68.73
N PRO A 284 -4.87 -16.33 -69.69
CA PRO A 284 -3.69 -15.63 -70.22
C PRO A 284 -4.00 -14.35 -71.01
N GLY A 285 -5.27 -14.07 -71.32
CA GLY A 285 -5.69 -12.95 -72.17
C GLY A 285 -5.53 -11.55 -71.56
N VAL A 286 -5.60 -11.41 -70.22
CA VAL A 286 -5.72 -10.09 -69.57
C VAL A 286 -4.47 -9.74 -68.74
N ARG A 287 -3.52 -9.03 -69.36
CA ARG A 287 -2.19 -8.72 -68.80
C ARG A 287 -2.20 -7.88 -67.51
N SER A 288 -3.26 -7.13 -67.24
CA SER A 288 -3.39 -6.35 -66.01
C SER A 288 -3.50 -7.23 -64.76
N VAL A 289 -3.98 -8.48 -64.89
CA VAL A 289 -4.05 -9.44 -63.77
C VAL A 289 -2.64 -9.78 -63.26
N GLY A 290 -1.72 -10.13 -64.17
CA GLY A 290 -0.32 -10.39 -63.82
C GLY A 290 0.43 -9.15 -63.31
N LEU A 291 0.13 -7.96 -63.83
CA LEU A 291 0.73 -6.71 -63.35
C LEU A 291 0.27 -6.38 -61.92
N VAL A 292 -1.03 -6.49 -61.62
CA VAL A 292 -1.56 -6.27 -60.26
C VAL A 292 -1.06 -7.36 -59.30
N GLY A 293 -0.94 -8.60 -59.75
CA GLY A 293 -0.31 -9.68 -58.99
C GLY A 293 1.15 -9.41 -58.65
N TRP A 294 1.91 -8.84 -59.58
CA TRP A 294 3.30 -8.40 -59.35
C TRP A 294 3.39 -7.26 -58.34
N VAL A 295 2.53 -6.23 -58.45
CA VAL A 295 2.48 -5.11 -57.48
C VAL A 295 2.12 -5.62 -56.09
N ALA A 296 1.09 -6.48 -55.98
CA ALA A 296 0.67 -7.08 -54.72
C ALA A 296 1.80 -7.88 -54.06
N LEU A 297 2.49 -8.74 -54.83
CA LEU A 297 3.63 -9.51 -54.35
C LEU A 297 4.75 -8.61 -53.82
N HIS A 298 5.19 -7.63 -54.61
CA HIS A 298 6.33 -6.78 -54.23
C HIS A 298 5.99 -5.85 -53.06
N LEU A 299 4.73 -5.38 -52.96
CA LEU A 299 4.25 -4.66 -51.78
C LEU A 299 4.22 -5.57 -50.54
N GLY A 300 3.73 -6.81 -50.67
CA GLY A 300 3.75 -7.80 -49.60
C GLY A 300 5.16 -8.11 -49.10
N LEU A 301 6.12 -8.25 -50.02
CA LEU A 301 7.54 -8.43 -49.69
C LEU A 301 8.19 -7.19 -49.09
N ALA A 302 7.83 -5.98 -49.53
CA ALA A 302 8.27 -4.74 -48.89
C ALA A 302 7.71 -4.60 -47.46
N VAL A 303 6.46 -5.00 -47.23
CA VAL A 303 5.85 -5.03 -45.89
C VAL A 303 6.45 -6.15 -45.02
N SER A 304 6.97 -7.24 -45.61
CA SER A 304 7.54 -8.37 -44.87
C SER A 304 8.67 -7.96 -43.92
N VAL A 305 9.49 -6.96 -44.24
CA VAL A 305 10.56 -6.54 -43.32
C VAL A 305 10.05 -5.72 -42.14
N LEU A 306 8.84 -5.16 -42.21
CA LEU A 306 8.29 -4.25 -41.19
C LEU A 306 7.76 -4.97 -39.94
N HIS A 307 7.64 -6.30 -39.96
CA HIS A 307 7.33 -7.08 -38.75
C HIS A 307 8.58 -7.53 -37.98
N LEU A 308 9.79 -7.29 -38.52
CA LEU A 308 11.05 -7.66 -37.90
C LEU A 308 11.51 -6.54 -36.96
N GLY A 309 11.87 -6.89 -35.72
CA GLY A 309 12.46 -5.93 -34.79
C GLY A 309 13.81 -5.36 -35.24
N ARG A 310 14.55 -6.06 -36.11
CA ARG A 310 15.77 -5.55 -36.77
C ARG A 310 15.77 -5.87 -38.27
N PRO A 311 15.08 -5.07 -39.12
CA PRO A 311 14.92 -5.36 -40.55
C PRO A 311 16.25 -5.42 -41.31
N MET A 312 17.24 -4.61 -40.92
CA MET A 312 18.58 -4.61 -41.54
C MET A 312 19.34 -5.94 -41.36
N GLY A 313 18.94 -6.78 -40.39
CA GLY A 313 19.51 -8.11 -40.19
C GLY A 313 18.86 -9.20 -41.04
N ALA A 314 17.77 -8.91 -41.77
CA ALA A 314 16.96 -9.92 -42.47
C ALA A 314 17.76 -10.80 -43.44
N TRP A 315 18.82 -10.27 -44.06
CA TRP A 315 19.71 -11.01 -44.96
C TRP A 315 20.33 -12.27 -44.34
N ARG A 316 20.42 -12.35 -43.00
CA ARG A 316 20.96 -13.52 -42.28
C ARG A 316 20.12 -14.79 -42.42
N PHE A 317 18.92 -14.72 -43.02
CA PHE A 317 17.99 -15.86 -43.13
C PHE A 317 18.59 -17.10 -43.82
N PHE A 318 19.59 -16.93 -44.69
CA PHE A 318 20.26 -18.05 -45.36
C PHE A 318 20.94 -19.02 -44.37
N LEU A 319 21.31 -18.56 -43.17
CA LEU A 319 21.94 -19.39 -42.13
C LEU A 319 21.02 -20.54 -41.68
N GLY A 320 19.72 -20.27 -41.53
CA GLY A 320 18.72 -21.24 -41.06
C GLY A 320 18.11 -22.15 -42.12
N LEU A 321 18.53 -22.12 -43.40
CA LEU A 321 17.87 -22.86 -44.50
C LEU A 321 17.66 -24.35 -44.23
N ARG A 322 18.60 -24.99 -43.51
CA ARG A 322 18.52 -26.42 -43.19
C ARG A 322 17.49 -26.72 -42.10
N THR A 323 17.26 -25.82 -41.15
CA THR A 323 16.49 -26.10 -39.92
C THR A 323 15.18 -25.32 -39.81
N SER A 324 15.09 -24.11 -40.39
CA SER A 324 13.94 -23.22 -40.28
C SER A 324 13.10 -23.17 -41.55
N TRP A 325 11.78 -23.40 -41.43
CA TRP A 325 10.84 -23.19 -42.54
C TRP A 325 10.70 -21.71 -42.93
N MET A 326 10.93 -20.77 -42.01
CA MET A 326 10.92 -19.34 -42.31
C MET A 326 12.05 -18.95 -43.27
N SER A 327 13.25 -19.50 -43.09
CA SER A 327 14.35 -19.35 -44.05
C SER A 327 14.00 -19.90 -45.45
N ARG A 328 13.27 -21.02 -45.51
CA ARG A 328 12.83 -21.64 -46.77
C ARG A 328 11.73 -20.84 -47.45
N GLU A 329 10.82 -20.23 -46.68
CA GLU A 329 9.79 -19.31 -47.18
C GLU A 329 10.42 -18.07 -47.83
N ILE A 330 11.35 -17.40 -47.13
CA ILE A 330 12.03 -16.21 -47.66
C ILE A 330 12.77 -16.55 -48.97
N LEU A 331 13.40 -17.72 -49.05
CA LEU A 331 14.02 -18.20 -50.29
C LEU A 331 12.98 -18.48 -51.40
N ALA A 332 11.89 -19.18 -51.09
CA ALA A 332 10.86 -19.54 -52.07
C ALA A 332 10.17 -18.30 -52.65
N PHE A 333 9.74 -17.36 -51.80
CA PHE A 333 9.15 -16.11 -52.25
C PHE A 333 10.17 -15.18 -52.93
N GLY A 334 11.44 -15.18 -52.53
CA GLY A 334 12.50 -14.46 -53.23
C GLY A 334 12.68 -14.94 -54.67
N ILE A 335 12.73 -16.26 -54.88
CA ILE A 335 12.79 -16.87 -56.22
C ILE A 335 11.50 -16.55 -57.01
N PHE A 336 10.33 -16.69 -56.40
CA PHE A 336 9.04 -16.32 -57.00
C PHE A 336 8.96 -14.84 -57.41
N SER A 337 9.54 -13.91 -56.64
CA SER A 337 9.58 -12.48 -56.96
C SER A 337 10.39 -12.20 -58.22
N MET A 338 11.55 -12.87 -58.36
CA MET A 338 12.40 -12.76 -59.54
C MET A 338 11.69 -13.32 -60.79
N VAL A 339 11.09 -14.52 -60.69
CA VAL A 339 10.37 -15.14 -61.80
C VAL A 339 9.07 -14.38 -62.15
N SER A 340 8.37 -13.80 -61.16
CA SER A 340 7.21 -12.92 -61.37
C SER A 340 7.59 -11.67 -62.15
N THR A 341 8.75 -11.07 -61.85
CA THR A 341 9.28 -9.91 -62.58
C THR A 341 9.61 -10.26 -64.03
N LEU A 342 10.24 -11.42 -64.26
CA LEU A 342 10.49 -11.94 -65.60
C LEU A 342 9.18 -12.27 -66.36
N THR A 343 8.16 -12.76 -65.67
CA THR A 343 6.83 -13.03 -66.22
C THR A 343 6.19 -11.73 -66.76
N VAL A 344 6.16 -10.66 -65.96
CA VAL A 344 5.63 -9.36 -66.39
C VAL A 344 6.47 -8.76 -67.52
N ALA A 345 7.80 -8.81 -67.42
CA ALA A 345 8.70 -8.29 -68.46
C ALA A 345 8.47 -8.97 -69.83
N THR A 346 8.33 -10.30 -69.85
CA THR A 346 8.10 -11.07 -71.08
C THR A 346 6.69 -10.88 -71.68
N MET A 347 5.69 -10.50 -70.87
CA MET A 347 4.37 -10.08 -71.36
C MET A 347 4.39 -8.70 -72.03
N LEU A 348 5.16 -7.76 -71.45
CA LEU A 348 5.29 -6.40 -71.97
C LEU A 348 6.11 -6.38 -73.28
N PHE A 349 7.24 -7.09 -73.33
CA PHE A 349 8.18 -7.08 -74.46
C PHE A 349 7.74 -7.99 -75.62
N PRO A 350 7.42 -7.46 -76.83
CA PRO A 350 6.77 -8.24 -77.89
C PRO A 350 7.51 -9.52 -78.38
N PRO A 351 8.84 -9.52 -78.59
CA PRO A 351 9.56 -10.69 -79.12
C PRO A 351 9.50 -11.94 -78.22
N THR A 352 9.35 -11.76 -76.91
CA THR A 352 9.41 -12.85 -75.91
C THR A 352 8.05 -13.42 -75.52
N ARG A 353 6.94 -12.89 -76.07
CA ARG A 353 5.58 -13.22 -75.61
C ARG A 353 5.20 -14.71 -75.72
N PHE A 354 5.80 -15.46 -76.65
CA PHE A 354 5.55 -16.89 -76.79
C PHE A 354 6.02 -17.71 -75.58
N LEU A 355 6.97 -17.20 -74.78
CA LEU A 355 7.44 -17.81 -73.55
C LEU A 355 6.54 -17.49 -72.34
N ALA A 356 5.74 -16.43 -72.40
CA ALA A 356 5.00 -15.92 -71.26
C ALA A 356 4.04 -16.95 -70.60
N PRO A 357 3.32 -17.83 -71.33
CA PRO A 357 2.47 -18.85 -70.70
C PRO A 357 3.28 -19.91 -69.92
N TRP A 358 4.42 -20.34 -70.46
CA TRP A 358 5.31 -21.31 -69.82
C TRP A 358 5.98 -20.73 -68.57
N ILE A 359 6.45 -19.50 -68.65
CA ILE A 359 7.04 -18.78 -67.51
C ILE A 359 5.96 -18.50 -66.45
N ALA A 360 4.74 -18.10 -66.84
CA ALA A 360 3.63 -17.88 -65.90
C ALA A 360 3.21 -19.16 -65.17
N GLY A 361 3.11 -20.30 -65.87
CA GLY A 361 2.81 -21.59 -65.24
C GLY A 361 3.88 -22.03 -64.25
N PHE A 362 5.17 -21.89 -64.60
CA PHE A 362 6.27 -22.13 -63.68
C PHE A 362 6.25 -21.16 -62.47
N ASN A 363 5.94 -19.89 -62.72
CA ASN A 363 5.78 -18.88 -61.67
C ASN A 363 4.66 -19.24 -60.69
N ALA A 364 3.51 -19.68 -61.19
CA ALA A 364 2.39 -20.14 -60.35
C ALA A 364 2.78 -21.32 -59.45
N VAL A 365 3.55 -22.29 -59.96
CA VAL A 365 4.08 -23.42 -59.16
C VAL A 365 5.03 -22.93 -58.07
N LEU A 366 5.94 -22.00 -58.37
CA LEU A 366 6.83 -21.39 -57.37
C LEU A 366 6.06 -20.62 -56.29
N GLY A 367 5.03 -19.87 -56.68
CA GLY A 367 4.16 -19.16 -55.74
C GLY A 367 3.41 -20.10 -54.80
N LEU A 368 2.86 -21.20 -55.33
CA LEU A 368 2.22 -22.25 -54.54
C LEU A 368 3.20 -22.97 -53.60
N ALA A 369 4.47 -23.16 -54.02
CA ALA A 369 5.53 -23.66 -53.15
C ALA A 369 5.87 -22.67 -52.02
N GLY A 370 5.84 -21.36 -52.31
CA GLY A 370 5.92 -20.30 -51.29
C GLY A 370 4.81 -20.42 -50.24
N VAL A 371 3.55 -20.51 -50.69
CA VAL A 371 2.38 -20.69 -49.80
C VAL A 371 2.47 -22.00 -48.99
N PHE A 372 3.02 -23.07 -49.56
CA PHE A 372 3.31 -24.29 -48.80
C PHE A 372 4.34 -24.03 -47.68
N THR A 373 5.43 -23.32 -47.97
CA THR A 373 6.41 -22.97 -46.93
C THR A 373 5.81 -22.08 -45.84
N SER A 374 4.93 -21.13 -46.17
CA SER A 374 4.16 -20.35 -45.18
C SER A 374 3.31 -21.23 -44.28
N ALA A 375 2.55 -22.17 -44.85
CA ALA A 375 1.73 -23.10 -44.07
C ALA A 375 2.59 -23.98 -43.14
N MET A 376 3.77 -24.39 -43.60
CA MET A 376 4.68 -25.22 -42.81
C MET A 376 5.28 -24.50 -41.61
N ILE A 377 5.48 -23.19 -41.62
CA ILE A 377 5.92 -22.40 -40.46
C ILE A 377 4.99 -22.64 -39.25
N TYR A 378 3.69 -22.63 -39.47
CA TYR A 378 2.71 -22.88 -38.41
C TYR A 378 2.64 -24.37 -38.02
N ILE A 379 2.65 -25.28 -39.01
CA ILE A 379 2.55 -26.73 -38.78
C ILE A 379 3.74 -27.27 -37.97
N ASP A 380 4.93 -26.75 -38.24
CA ASP A 380 6.20 -27.16 -37.62
C ASP A 380 6.33 -26.76 -36.13
N THR A 381 5.39 -25.97 -35.60
CA THR A 381 5.25 -25.70 -34.16
C THR A 381 4.58 -26.84 -33.38
N ARG A 382 3.87 -27.75 -34.08
CA ARG A 382 3.02 -28.80 -33.50
C ARG A 382 1.89 -28.34 -32.57
N ARG A 383 1.48 -27.06 -32.62
CA ARG A 383 0.35 -26.57 -31.79
C ARG A 383 -1.00 -27.16 -32.26
N PRO A 384 -1.96 -27.47 -31.34
CA PRO A 384 -3.18 -28.22 -31.69
C PRO A 384 -4.05 -27.64 -32.81
N TYR A 385 -4.09 -26.32 -32.94
CA TYR A 385 -4.88 -25.61 -33.95
C TYR A 385 -4.12 -25.38 -35.28
N TRP A 386 -2.80 -25.57 -35.29
CA TRP A 386 -1.94 -25.43 -36.47
C TRP A 386 -1.51 -26.80 -36.98
N SER A 387 -2.50 -27.65 -37.30
CA SER A 387 -2.25 -28.98 -37.87
C SER A 387 -2.32 -28.95 -39.40
N THR A 388 -1.62 -29.88 -40.06
CA THR A 388 -1.64 -30.07 -41.52
C THR A 388 -3.06 -30.10 -42.12
N ARG A 389 -4.01 -30.70 -41.39
CA ARG A 389 -5.42 -30.84 -41.79
C ARG A 389 -6.21 -29.52 -41.81
N LEU A 390 -5.80 -28.53 -41.02
CA LEU A 390 -6.46 -27.22 -40.93
C LEU A 390 -5.67 -26.13 -41.66
N THR A 391 -4.35 -26.09 -41.48
CA THR A 391 -3.49 -25.01 -42.01
C THR A 391 -3.37 -25.05 -43.53
N ILE A 392 -3.12 -26.22 -44.14
CA ILE A 392 -2.93 -26.31 -45.60
C ILE A 392 -4.19 -25.86 -46.36
N PRO A 393 -5.41 -26.40 -46.08
CA PRO A 393 -6.62 -25.95 -46.77
C PRO A 393 -6.90 -24.45 -46.62
N ARG A 394 -6.57 -23.85 -45.46
CA ARG A 394 -6.75 -22.42 -45.21
C ARG A 394 -5.82 -21.52 -46.02
N PHE A 395 -4.53 -21.84 -46.08
CA PHE A 395 -3.53 -21.04 -46.82
C PHE A 395 -3.78 -21.12 -48.34
N PHE A 396 -3.93 -22.33 -48.88
CA PHE A 396 -4.22 -22.50 -50.31
C PHE A 396 -5.62 -21.99 -50.68
N GLY A 397 -6.59 -22.18 -49.80
CA GLY A 397 -7.95 -21.66 -49.97
C GLY A 397 -8.02 -20.14 -50.02
N THR A 398 -7.38 -19.47 -49.04
CA THR A 398 -7.29 -18.00 -49.00
C THR A 398 -6.57 -17.47 -50.24
N THR A 399 -5.46 -18.10 -50.64
CA THR A 399 -4.73 -17.78 -51.88
C THR A 399 -5.65 -17.79 -53.11
N LEU A 400 -6.42 -18.87 -53.30
CA LEU A 400 -7.32 -19.00 -54.45
C LEU A 400 -8.52 -18.05 -54.39
N ALA A 401 -9.16 -17.92 -53.21
CA ALA A 401 -10.32 -17.04 -53.04
C ALA A 401 -9.95 -15.55 -53.21
N LEU A 402 -8.86 -15.12 -52.58
CA LEU A 402 -8.38 -13.72 -52.64
C LEU A 402 -7.84 -13.38 -54.03
N GLY A 403 -7.12 -14.32 -54.67
CA GLY A 403 -6.68 -14.18 -56.05
C GLY A 403 -7.83 -14.03 -57.04
N ALA A 404 -8.86 -14.89 -56.93
CA ALA A 404 -10.04 -14.82 -57.79
C ALA A 404 -10.87 -13.54 -57.54
N ALA A 405 -11.03 -13.12 -56.27
CA ALA A 405 -11.74 -11.88 -55.93
C ALA A 405 -11.01 -10.62 -56.42
N ALA A 406 -9.69 -10.53 -56.23
CA ALA A 406 -8.89 -9.44 -56.75
C ALA A 406 -8.87 -9.44 -58.29
N GLY A 407 -8.75 -10.63 -58.90
CA GLY A 407 -8.81 -10.79 -60.35
C GLY A 407 -10.15 -10.38 -60.95
N ALA A 408 -11.27 -10.67 -60.28
CA ALA A 408 -12.58 -10.19 -60.69
C ALA A 408 -12.66 -8.66 -60.76
N VAL A 409 -12.07 -7.95 -59.80
CA VAL A 409 -12.00 -6.47 -59.81
C VAL A 409 -11.18 -6.00 -61.01
N VAL A 410 -9.99 -6.58 -61.22
CA VAL A 410 -9.12 -6.22 -62.36
C VAL A 410 -9.78 -6.52 -63.71
N LEU A 411 -10.47 -7.65 -63.84
CA LEU A 411 -11.23 -8.02 -65.04
C LEU A 411 -12.46 -7.13 -65.26
N SER A 412 -13.11 -6.65 -64.20
CA SER A 412 -14.22 -5.68 -64.31
C SER A 412 -13.74 -4.33 -64.86
N CYS A 413 -12.49 -3.95 -64.60
CA CYS A 413 -11.91 -2.70 -65.10
C CYS A 413 -11.23 -2.83 -66.48
N PHE A 414 -10.69 -4.00 -66.82
CA PHE A 414 -9.78 -4.17 -67.96
C PHE A 414 -9.98 -5.44 -68.81
N GLY A 415 -10.93 -6.30 -68.45
CA GLY A 415 -11.27 -7.56 -69.16
C GLY A 415 -12.69 -7.53 -69.74
N THR A 416 -13.25 -8.70 -70.03
CA THR A 416 -14.67 -8.79 -70.42
C THR A 416 -15.57 -9.02 -69.20
N ALA A 417 -16.85 -8.62 -69.30
CA ALA A 417 -17.83 -8.92 -68.26
C ALA A 417 -17.99 -10.43 -68.00
N ALA A 418 -17.86 -11.26 -69.05
CA ALA A 418 -17.89 -12.72 -68.92
C ALA A 418 -16.72 -13.24 -68.06
N ASP A 419 -15.49 -12.75 -68.32
CA ASP A 419 -14.31 -13.10 -67.52
C ASP A 419 -14.48 -12.68 -66.06
N ALA A 420 -15.00 -11.46 -65.81
CA ALA A 420 -15.26 -10.96 -64.47
C ALA A 420 -16.31 -11.81 -63.72
N HIS A 421 -17.40 -12.21 -64.37
CA HIS A 421 -18.40 -13.09 -63.76
C HIS A 421 -17.85 -14.49 -63.45
N VAL A 422 -17.01 -15.06 -64.32
CA VAL A 422 -16.31 -16.33 -64.04
C VAL A 422 -15.41 -16.21 -62.82
N ALA A 423 -14.67 -15.11 -62.69
CA ALA A 423 -13.81 -14.84 -61.54
C ALA A 423 -14.58 -14.66 -60.22
N ILE A 424 -15.71 -13.93 -60.24
CA ILE A 424 -16.61 -13.80 -59.07
C ILE A 424 -17.17 -15.17 -58.68
N GLY A 425 -17.66 -15.94 -59.66
CA GLY A 425 -18.18 -17.30 -59.43
C GLY A 425 -17.14 -18.23 -58.81
N LEU A 426 -15.89 -18.18 -59.31
CA LEU A 426 -14.77 -18.93 -58.74
C LEU A 426 -14.44 -18.50 -57.30
N ALA A 427 -14.37 -17.19 -57.03
CA ALA A 427 -14.11 -16.66 -55.69
C ALA A 427 -15.19 -17.10 -54.68
N MET A 428 -16.47 -17.01 -55.07
CA MET A 428 -17.60 -17.45 -54.25
C MET A 428 -17.58 -18.97 -54.05
N ALA A 429 -17.33 -19.76 -55.09
CA ALA A 429 -17.26 -21.22 -55.01
C ALA A 429 -16.12 -21.69 -54.09
N VAL A 430 -14.92 -21.11 -54.22
CA VAL A 430 -13.78 -21.42 -53.35
C VAL A 430 -14.07 -21.00 -51.91
N ARG A 431 -14.59 -19.79 -51.66
CA ARG A 431 -14.93 -19.38 -50.28
C ARG A 431 -16.03 -20.24 -49.68
N MET A 432 -17.06 -20.62 -50.44
CA MET A 432 -18.11 -21.51 -49.97
C MET A 432 -17.57 -22.91 -49.66
N ALA A 433 -16.72 -23.48 -50.51
CA ALA A 433 -16.04 -24.75 -50.25
C ALA A 433 -15.18 -24.70 -48.97
N LEU A 434 -14.49 -23.57 -48.72
CA LEU A 434 -13.74 -23.36 -47.48
C LEU A 434 -14.64 -23.22 -46.27
N VAL A 435 -15.73 -22.44 -46.34
CA VAL A 435 -16.70 -22.34 -45.24
C VAL A 435 -17.30 -23.71 -44.93
N VAL A 436 -17.63 -24.52 -45.93
CA VAL A 436 -18.12 -25.89 -45.73
C VAL A 436 -17.03 -26.78 -45.12
N TRP A 437 -15.78 -26.72 -45.61
CA TRP A 437 -14.66 -27.47 -45.06
C TRP A 437 -14.37 -27.12 -43.60
N GLU A 438 -14.28 -25.82 -43.29
CA GLU A 438 -14.14 -25.28 -41.94
C GLU A 438 -15.33 -25.72 -41.07
N SER A 439 -16.56 -25.66 -41.58
CA SER A 439 -17.74 -26.15 -40.86
C SER A 439 -17.69 -27.65 -40.56
N MET A 440 -17.17 -28.47 -41.48
CA MET A 440 -17.05 -29.92 -41.28
C MET A 440 -15.89 -30.32 -40.35
N HIS A 441 -14.84 -29.49 -40.28
CA HIS A 441 -13.57 -29.83 -39.62
C HIS A 441 -13.33 -29.12 -38.29
N GLU A 442 -13.82 -27.88 -38.16
CA GLU A 442 -13.73 -27.13 -36.92
C GLU A 442 -14.93 -27.35 -36.03
N VAL A 443 -16.17 -27.39 -36.52
CA VAL A 443 -17.36 -27.55 -35.65
C VAL A 443 -17.23 -28.76 -34.70
N PRO A 444 -16.71 -29.94 -35.05
CA PRO A 444 -16.53 -31.05 -34.09
C PRO A 444 -15.57 -30.76 -32.91
N LYS A 445 -14.72 -29.73 -32.99
CA LYS A 445 -13.77 -29.31 -31.95
C LYS A 445 -14.05 -27.91 -31.40
N ALA A 446 -14.30 -26.93 -32.26
CA ALA A 446 -14.76 -25.59 -31.90
C ALA A 446 -16.12 -25.64 -31.18
N ALA A 447 -17.05 -26.53 -31.54
CA ALA A 447 -18.27 -26.71 -30.73
C ALA A 447 -17.95 -27.27 -29.35
N ARG A 448 -16.93 -28.12 -29.15
CA ARG A 448 -16.52 -28.55 -27.80
C ARG A 448 -15.92 -27.42 -26.95
N THR A 449 -15.41 -26.37 -27.59
CA THR A 449 -14.89 -25.17 -26.91
C THR A 449 -15.98 -24.11 -26.70
N MET A 450 -16.84 -23.86 -27.69
CA MET A 450 -18.01 -22.96 -27.56
C MET A 450 -19.10 -23.53 -26.64
N LEU A 451 -19.35 -24.85 -26.63
CA LEU A 451 -20.21 -25.52 -25.63
C LEU A 451 -19.60 -25.54 -24.23
N ARG A 452 -18.36 -25.07 -24.03
CA ARG A 452 -17.79 -24.79 -22.70
C ARG A 452 -17.82 -23.31 -22.32
N LEU A 453 -18.21 -22.42 -23.25
CA LEU A 453 -18.24 -20.96 -23.09
C LEU A 453 -19.64 -20.34 -23.25
N LEU A 454 -20.64 -21.11 -23.65
CA LEU A 454 -22.05 -20.71 -23.64
C LEU A 454 -22.72 -21.08 -22.29
N PRO A 455 -23.43 -20.16 -21.62
CA PRO A 455 -23.98 -20.39 -20.27
C PRO A 455 -25.02 -21.52 -20.13
N TRP A 456 -25.50 -22.10 -21.23
CA TRP A 456 -26.57 -23.11 -21.26
C TRP A 456 -26.08 -24.55 -21.48
N ALA A 457 -24.77 -24.78 -21.56
CA ALA A 457 -24.20 -26.10 -21.90
C ALA A 457 -23.54 -26.83 -20.71
N ARG A 458 -23.99 -26.56 -19.47
CA ARG A 458 -23.83 -27.45 -18.31
C ARG A 458 -25.17 -27.76 -17.61
N SER A 459 -26.17 -28.06 -18.43
CA SER A 459 -27.39 -28.79 -18.09
C SER A 459 -28.02 -29.22 -19.43
N ASP A 460 -28.39 -30.46 -19.70
CA ASP A 460 -28.34 -31.72 -18.94
C ASP A 460 -28.24 -32.88 -19.95
N ASP A 461 -28.25 -34.12 -19.46
CA ASP A 461 -28.50 -35.29 -20.32
C ASP A 461 -29.87 -35.17 -21.03
N ALA A 462 -29.85 -35.01 -22.35
CA ALA A 462 -30.29 -36.08 -23.27
C ALA A 462 -30.40 -35.59 -24.73
N GLN A 463 -29.78 -36.31 -25.66
CA GLN A 463 -30.51 -37.09 -26.66
C GLN A 463 -29.58 -37.90 -27.59
N SER A 464 -29.65 -39.23 -27.48
CA SER A 464 -29.60 -40.11 -28.66
C SER A 464 -30.32 -41.45 -28.43
N ARG A 465 -31.64 -41.43 -28.66
CA ARG A 465 -32.22 -42.41 -29.60
C ARG A 465 -32.08 -41.77 -31.00
N ALA A 466 -31.66 -42.43 -32.08
CA ALA A 466 -31.34 -43.85 -32.25
C ALA A 466 -30.45 -44.10 -33.49
N GLY A 467 -29.80 -45.28 -33.52
CA GLY A 467 -29.37 -46.01 -34.73
C GLY A 467 -28.15 -45.48 -35.48
N HIS A 468 -27.26 -46.28 -36.06
CA HIS A 468 -26.98 -47.73 -36.01
C HIS A 468 -25.44 -47.86 -35.90
N GLY A 469 -24.79 -48.96 -35.53
CA GLY A 469 -25.16 -50.35 -35.32
C GLY A 469 -23.85 -51.17 -35.43
N GLY A 470 -23.50 -51.93 -34.40
CA GLY A 470 -22.24 -52.67 -34.29
C GLY A 470 -22.28 -53.54 -33.04
N GLN A 471 -21.91 -54.81 -33.16
CA GLN A 471 -22.28 -55.87 -32.23
C GLN A 471 -21.28 -56.09 -31.07
N CYS A 472 -21.70 -56.97 -30.15
CA CYS A 472 -20.95 -57.58 -29.03
C CYS A 472 -20.78 -56.69 -27.77
N GLY A 473 -21.14 -57.13 -26.55
CA GLY A 473 -21.86 -58.34 -26.10
C GLY A 473 -21.64 -58.62 -24.61
N GLY A 474 -22.61 -59.22 -23.90
CA GLY A 474 -22.40 -59.87 -22.59
C GLY A 474 -22.69 -59.05 -21.31
N ASP A 475 -23.91 -59.23 -20.77
CA ASP A 475 -24.18 -59.79 -19.44
C ASP A 475 -23.83 -59.12 -18.08
N VAL A 476 -24.85 -59.18 -17.18
CA VAL A 476 -24.81 -59.55 -15.73
C VAL A 476 -24.94 -58.47 -14.60
N TYR A 477 -26.19 -58.39 -14.08
CA TYR A 477 -26.65 -58.29 -12.66
C TYR A 477 -26.81 -56.97 -11.84
N ARG A 478 -27.71 -57.09 -10.84
CA ARG A 478 -28.34 -56.06 -9.94
C ARG A 478 -27.67 -55.94 -8.56
N VAL A 479 -28.09 -54.91 -7.77
CA VAL A 479 -28.49 -54.87 -6.32
C VAL A 479 -28.06 -53.53 -5.67
N SER A 480 -28.62 -52.94 -4.60
CA SER A 480 -29.97 -52.55 -4.13
C SER A 480 -29.83 -51.78 -2.78
N HIS A 481 -30.63 -50.72 -2.53
CA HIS A 481 -31.05 -50.12 -1.22
C HIS A 481 -30.08 -49.82 -0.04
N ARG A 482 -30.15 -48.59 0.52
CA ARG A 482 -30.85 -48.25 1.82
C ARG A 482 -30.88 -46.73 2.15
N ARG A 483 -31.66 -46.33 3.19
CA ARG A 483 -31.99 -44.95 3.65
C ARG A 483 -31.48 -44.66 5.08
N LEU A 484 -31.62 -43.37 5.50
CA LEU A 484 -31.69 -42.75 6.87
C LEU A 484 -30.43 -41.93 7.27
N GLY A 485 -30.49 -40.73 7.88
CA GLY A 485 -31.59 -39.76 8.08
C GLY A 485 -31.39 -38.74 9.24
N HIS A 486 -31.64 -37.42 9.01
CA HIS A 486 -31.91 -36.31 9.99
C HIS A 486 -30.73 -35.77 10.88
N ARG A 487 -30.68 -34.50 11.39
CA ARG A 487 -31.54 -33.27 11.31
C ARG A 487 -30.81 -31.96 11.77
N GLY A 488 -31.25 -30.79 11.26
CA GLY A 488 -31.14 -29.41 11.86
C GLY A 488 -29.80 -28.66 11.68
N GLY A 489 -29.70 -27.33 11.42
CA GLY A 489 -30.68 -26.23 11.24
C GLY A 489 -30.64 -25.21 12.40
N ALA A 490 -30.61 -23.87 12.23
CA ALA A 490 -30.60 -22.99 11.04
C ALA A 490 -30.09 -21.55 11.41
N GLY A 491 -30.14 -20.55 10.50
CA GLY A 491 -29.73 -19.14 10.76
C GLY A 491 -30.54 -18.09 9.96
N GLN A 492 -30.58 -16.83 10.41
CA GLN A 492 -31.49 -15.75 9.94
C GLN A 492 -30.85 -14.77 8.93
N HIS A 493 -31.71 -14.02 8.22
CA HIS A 493 -31.35 -12.89 7.34
C HIS A 493 -32.06 -11.59 7.78
N LEU A 494 -31.39 -10.45 7.64
CA LEU A 494 -32.03 -9.15 7.42
C LEU A 494 -31.14 -8.27 6.52
N CYS A 495 -31.76 -7.51 5.61
CA CYS A 495 -31.09 -6.58 4.69
C CYS A 495 -32.10 -5.48 4.33
N ILE A 496 -31.67 -4.22 4.17
CA ILE A 496 -32.55 -3.09 3.78
C ILE A 496 -32.01 -2.40 2.52
N VAL A 497 -32.97 -1.86 1.74
CA VAL A 497 -32.90 -1.41 0.34
C VAL A 497 -32.68 0.11 0.23
N VAL A 498 -32.08 0.56 -0.88
CA VAL A 498 -32.49 1.82 -1.55
C VAL A 498 -32.53 1.56 -3.07
N ASP A 499 -33.61 1.95 -3.74
CA ASP A 499 -33.80 1.86 -5.20
C ASP A 499 -34.72 3.00 -5.69
N GLY A 500 -34.66 3.32 -6.98
CA GLY A 500 -35.51 4.31 -7.66
C GLY A 500 -34.74 5.21 -8.65
N ALA A 501 -35.28 5.59 -9.81
CA ALA A 501 -36.55 5.19 -10.44
C ALA A 501 -36.56 5.57 -11.94
N LEU A 502 -37.29 4.82 -12.78
CA LEU A 502 -37.92 5.34 -14.02
C LEU A 502 -39.00 4.36 -14.52
N GLN A 503 -40.16 4.90 -14.92
CA GLN A 503 -41.41 4.18 -15.22
C GLN A 503 -41.81 4.30 -16.72
N LEU A 504 -43.00 3.71 -17.05
CA LEU A 504 -43.86 3.94 -18.25
C LEU A 504 -43.56 3.03 -19.47
N PHE A 505 -44.51 2.38 -20.19
CA PHE A 505 -45.98 2.20 -20.15
C PHE A 505 -46.29 0.69 -20.46
N HIS A 506 -47.26 -0.01 -19.83
CA HIS A 506 -48.67 -0.26 -20.30
C HIS A 506 -48.83 -0.64 -21.79
N HIS A 507 -49.66 -1.61 -22.23
CA HIS A 507 -51.03 -2.04 -21.79
C HIS A 507 -51.33 -3.51 -22.27
N VAL A 508 -51.99 -4.40 -21.49
CA VAL A 508 -53.42 -4.86 -21.61
C VAL A 508 -53.70 -5.80 -22.83
N SER A 509 -54.39 -6.97 -22.79
CA SER A 509 -55.07 -7.85 -21.80
C SER A 509 -55.47 -9.19 -22.50
N GLY A 510 -55.94 -10.29 -21.90
CA GLY A 510 -56.26 -10.68 -20.52
C GLY A 510 -57.07 -12.01 -20.44
N ALA A 511 -57.61 -12.33 -19.24
CA ALA A 511 -58.54 -13.45 -18.90
C ALA A 511 -57.96 -14.90 -18.87
N ALA A 512 -58.25 -15.80 -17.91
CA ALA A 512 -59.14 -15.73 -16.72
C ALA A 512 -58.66 -16.61 -15.52
N HIS A 513 -59.32 -16.37 -14.36
CA HIS A 513 -59.27 -16.99 -13.02
C HIS A 513 -58.90 -18.50 -12.90
N ALA A 514 -58.37 -19.07 -11.80
CA ALA A 514 -58.56 -18.79 -10.37
C ALA A 514 -57.54 -19.58 -9.50
N GLY A 515 -57.32 -19.20 -8.21
CA GLY A 515 -56.84 -20.16 -7.18
C GLY A 515 -55.54 -19.85 -6.41
N ARG A 516 -55.60 -18.86 -5.51
CA ARG A 516 -54.76 -18.70 -4.28
C ARG A 516 -53.23 -18.91 -4.37
N SER A 517 -52.53 -17.78 -4.37
CA SER A 517 -51.08 -17.60 -4.17
C SER A 517 -50.50 -18.32 -2.94
N PHE A 518 -49.33 -18.95 -3.14
CA PHE A 518 -48.28 -19.06 -2.13
C PHE A 518 -47.03 -18.40 -2.71
N THR A 519 -46.59 -17.28 -2.16
CA THR A 519 -45.69 -16.34 -2.86
C THR A 519 -44.23 -16.80 -2.94
N MET A 520 -43.62 -16.53 -4.09
CA MET A 520 -42.28 -16.96 -4.51
C MET A 520 -41.10 -16.23 -3.80
N ASN A 521 -41.33 -15.63 -2.63
CA ASN A 521 -40.32 -14.82 -1.92
C ASN A 521 -39.36 -15.64 -1.02
N ALA A 522 -39.67 -16.90 -0.71
CA ALA A 522 -38.83 -17.73 0.16
C ALA A 522 -37.54 -18.23 -0.53
N LEU A 523 -37.59 -18.52 -1.83
CA LEU A 523 -36.44 -19.13 -2.54
C LEU A 523 -35.37 -18.08 -2.91
N VAL A 524 -35.78 -16.87 -3.29
CA VAL A 524 -34.88 -15.77 -3.67
C VAL A 524 -34.02 -15.33 -2.47
N ASN A 525 -34.62 -15.26 -1.28
CA ASN A 525 -33.92 -14.93 -0.03
C ASN A 525 -32.92 -16.02 0.45
N THR A 526 -32.87 -17.18 -0.21
CA THR A 526 -31.96 -18.29 0.17
C THR A 526 -30.71 -18.35 -0.72
N ILE A 527 -30.74 -17.78 -1.93
CA ILE A 527 -29.69 -18.00 -2.96
C ILE A 527 -28.78 -16.78 -3.17
N ALA A 528 -29.24 -15.56 -2.86
CA ALA A 528 -28.44 -14.34 -3.01
C ALA A 528 -27.05 -14.34 -2.31
N PRO A 529 -26.83 -15.00 -1.14
CA PRO A 529 -25.52 -14.97 -0.48
C PRO A 529 -24.41 -15.77 -1.19
N LEU A 530 -24.75 -16.67 -2.13
CA LEU A 530 -23.80 -17.64 -2.69
C LEU A 530 -22.94 -17.12 -3.85
N LEU A 531 -23.20 -15.91 -4.37
CA LEU A 531 -22.53 -15.40 -5.59
C LEU A 531 -21.42 -14.34 -5.35
N ARG A 532 -21.12 -13.97 -4.10
CA ARG A 532 -19.85 -13.30 -3.73
C ARG A 532 -19.43 -13.67 -2.30
N GLN A 533 -18.55 -14.67 -2.15
CA GLN A 533 -17.88 -14.91 -0.87
C GLN A 533 -16.79 -13.85 -0.63
N TRP A 534 -17.15 -12.81 0.11
CA TRP A 534 -16.19 -11.86 0.71
C TRP A 534 -15.53 -12.41 1.97
N GLN A 535 -16.05 -13.52 2.50
CA GLN A 535 -15.54 -14.22 3.69
C GLN A 535 -15.27 -15.68 3.33
N GLY A 536 -14.06 -16.14 3.65
CA GLY A 536 -13.63 -17.52 3.61
C GLY A 536 -12.56 -17.73 4.69
N PRO A 537 -12.23 -18.98 5.05
CA PRO A 537 -11.32 -19.27 6.17
C PRO A 537 -9.96 -18.58 6.01
N LEU A 538 -9.43 -18.51 4.77
CA LEU A 538 -8.19 -17.78 4.47
C LEU A 538 -8.28 -16.27 4.77
N THR A 539 -9.42 -15.62 4.51
CA THR A 539 -9.60 -14.18 4.78
C THR A 539 -9.71 -13.90 6.27
N GLU A 540 -10.46 -14.72 7.00
CA GLU A 540 -10.62 -14.58 8.47
C GLU A 540 -9.29 -14.92 9.18
N GLU A 541 -8.53 -15.89 8.69
CA GLU A 541 -7.20 -16.24 9.20
C GLU A 541 -6.13 -15.19 8.84
N LEU A 542 -6.18 -14.59 7.64
CA LEU A 542 -5.33 -13.45 7.25
C LEU A 542 -5.51 -12.25 8.20
N VAL A 543 -6.74 -11.94 8.60
CA VAL A 543 -7.03 -10.89 9.59
C VAL A 543 -6.51 -11.29 10.98
N ARG A 544 -6.73 -12.55 11.39
CA ARG A 544 -6.34 -13.09 12.71
C ARG A 544 -4.86 -13.42 12.87
N SER A 545 -4.05 -13.51 11.82
CA SER A 545 -2.62 -13.83 11.91
C SER A 545 -1.77 -13.30 10.74
N PRO A 546 -1.83 -11.98 10.42
CA PRO A 546 -1.24 -11.44 9.20
C PRO A 546 0.27 -11.63 9.09
N GLY A 547 1.01 -11.57 10.21
CA GLY A 547 2.46 -11.85 10.24
C GLY A 547 2.84 -13.25 9.73
N ARG A 548 1.91 -14.23 9.74
CA ARG A 548 2.15 -15.58 9.19
C ARG A 548 2.11 -15.65 7.66
N PHE A 549 1.55 -14.64 6.99
CA PHE A 549 1.31 -14.66 5.53
C PHE A 549 2.38 -13.90 4.71
N GLY A 550 3.54 -13.62 5.30
CA GLY A 550 4.70 -13.09 4.56
C GLY A 550 4.59 -11.62 4.12
N LEU A 551 3.62 -10.87 4.64
CA LEU A 551 3.41 -9.43 4.37
C LEU A 551 4.61 -8.53 4.77
N GLY A 552 5.66 -9.09 5.36
CA GLY A 552 6.91 -8.40 5.70
C GLY A 552 8.13 -8.74 4.81
N GLN A 553 7.97 -9.46 3.70
CA GLN A 553 9.07 -9.83 2.81
C GLN A 553 9.32 -8.80 1.69
N VAL A 554 10.60 -8.53 1.39
CA VAL A 554 11.01 -7.52 0.39
C VAL A 554 11.65 -8.17 -0.85
N PRO A 555 11.54 -7.53 -2.04
CA PRO A 555 12.18 -8.02 -3.27
C PRO A 555 13.70 -8.16 -3.11
N GLU A 556 14.33 -9.15 -3.76
CA GLU A 556 15.77 -9.44 -3.64
C GLU A 556 16.68 -8.25 -4.03
N ARG A 557 16.24 -7.38 -4.95
CA ARG A 557 16.93 -6.11 -5.25
C ARG A 557 17.06 -5.15 -4.06
N LEU A 558 16.17 -5.31 -3.08
CA LEU A 558 16.17 -4.62 -1.79
C LEU A 558 16.54 -5.56 -0.64
N ALA A 559 17.16 -6.72 -0.94
CA ALA A 559 17.73 -7.60 0.07
C ALA A 559 18.79 -6.84 0.87
N PRO A 560 18.63 -6.75 2.20
CA PRO A 560 19.59 -6.10 3.06
C PRO A 560 20.78 -7.00 3.38
N ASP A 561 21.92 -6.39 3.67
CA ASP A 561 23.05 -7.06 4.31
C ASP A 561 22.82 -7.20 5.83
N SER A 562 21.92 -6.38 6.40
CA SER A 562 21.50 -6.43 7.81
C SER A 562 20.14 -5.76 8.03
N THR A 563 19.38 -6.22 9.03
CA THR A 563 18.12 -5.58 9.43
C THR A 563 18.22 -4.98 10.83
N THR A 564 17.36 -4.01 11.11
CA THR A 564 17.14 -3.48 12.46
C THR A 564 15.68 -3.06 12.63
N THR A 565 15.24 -2.85 13.86
CA THR A 565 13.89 -2.35 14.19
C THR A 565 13.88 -0.84 14.35
N MET A 566 12.75 -0.19 14.03
CA MET A 566 12.51 1.23 14.30
C MET A 566 11.01 1.45 14.57
N VAL A 567 10.67 2.25 15.59
CA VAL A 567 9.28 2.66 15.80
C VAL A 567 8.85 3.72 14.78
N CYS A 568 7.65 3.55 14.22
CA CYS A 568 7.06 4.43 13.22
C CYS A 568 6.79 5.87 13.75
N GLY A 569 7.38 6.88 13.11
CA GLY A 569 7.28 8.30 13.49
C GLY A 569 5.99 9.03 13.08
N PHE A 570 4.87 8.33 12.86
CA PHE A 570 3.58 8.92 12.47
C PHE A 570 2.57 8.93 13.62
N CYS A 571 1.58 8.02 13.61
CA CYS A 571 0.54 7.93 14.63
C CYS A 571 1.02 7.26 15.92
N SER A 572 0.38 7.64 17.02
CA SER A 572 0.56 7.11 18.38
C SER A 572 0.36 5.60 18.57
N THR A 573 0.03 4.82 17.54
CA THR A 573 -0.03 3.36 17.65
C THR A 573 1.36 2.82 18.00
N GLY A 574 2.43 3.42 17.45
CA GLY A 574 3.80 3.02 17.76
C GLY A 574 4.20 1.69 17.13
N CYS A 575 3.83 1.46 15.87
CA CYS A 575 4.15 0.24 15.12
C CYS A 575 5.67 0.04 14.99
N GLY A 576 6.14 -1.19 15.18
CA GLY A 576 7.51 -1.60 14.87
C GLY A 576 7.67 -1.87 13.37
N LEU A 577 8.70 -1.27 12.79
CA LEU A 577 9.10 -1.45 11.40
C LEU A 577 10.46 -2.14 11.35
N LYS A 578 10.59 -3.19 10.53
CA LYS A 578 11.85 -3.86 10.21
C LYS A 578 12.51 -3.09 9.08
N VAL A 579 13.55 -2.33 9.37
CA VAL A 579 14.31 -1.55 8.40
C VAL A 579 15.39 -2.44 7.77
N HIS A 580 15.46 -2.40 6.44
CA HIS A 580 16.40 -3.16 5.62
C HIS A 580 17.60 -2.28 5.26
N LEU A 581 18.79 -2.65 5.72
CA LEU A 581 20.03 -1.89 5.56
C LEU A 581 20.97 -2.56 4.55
N LYS A 582 21.57 -1.77 3.66
CA LYS A 582 22.58 -2.22 2.70
C LYS A 582 23.76 -1.25 2.66
N GLY A 583 24.98 -1.73 2.88
CA GLY A 583 26.15 -0.88 3.14
C GLY A 583 25.91 0.11 4.29
N GLY A 584 25.18 -0.31 5.33
CA GLY A 584 24.74 0.53 6.46
C GLY A 584 23.58 1.49 6.18
N LYS A 585 23.15 1.69 4.93
CA LYS A 585 22.07 2.62 4.56
C LYS A 585 20.71 1.93 4.55
N ALA A 586 19.69 2.55 5.13
CA ALA A 586 18.30 2.12 4.92
C ALA A 586 17.90 2.22 3.45
N ILE A 587 17.57 1.08 2.85
CA ILE A 587 17.16 0.95 1.44
C ILE A 587 15.68 0.58 1.28
N ASN A 588 15.07 -0.01 2.31
CA ASN A 588 13.66 -0.36 2.35
C ASN A 588 13.21 -0.60 3.80
N LEU A 589 11.91 -0.82 4.02
CA LEU A 589 11.38 -1.32 5.28
C LEU A 589 10.27 -2.34 5.05
N SER A 590 9.94 -3.09 6.10
CA SER A 590 8.71 -3.87 6.20
C SER A 590 8.11 -3.77 7.61
N ALA A 591 6.92 -4.33 7.81
CA ALA A 591 6.32 -4.39 9.15
C ALA A 591 7.01 -5.46 10.00
N GLU A 592 7.34 -5.14 11.26
CA GLU A 592 7.89 -6.15 12.18
C GLU A 592 6.82 -7.16 12.58
N THR A 593 7.12 -8.45 12.39
CA THR A 593 6.18 -9.58 12.56
C THR A 593 5.87 -9.85 14.01
N ASP A 594 6.90 -9.78 14.85
CA ASP A 594 6.85 -10.21 16.25
C ASP A 594 6.69 -9.02 17.22
N TYR A 595 6.54 -7.80 16.69
CA TYR A 595 6.39 -6.60 17.51
C TYR A 595 4.97 -6.50 18.09
N PRO A 596 4.81 -6.36 19.42
CA PRO A 596 3.55 -6.60 20.12
C PRO A 596 2.47 -5.54 19.89
N VAL A 597 2.72 -4.54 19.04
CA VAL A 597 1.74 -3.51 18.64
C VAL A 597 1.04 -3.87 17.33
N ASN A 598 1.79 -4.22 16.29
CA ASN A 598 1.30 -4.27 14.91
C ASN A 598 1.38 -5.65 14.25
N LEU A 599 2.01 -6.66 14.87
CA LEU A 599 1.86 -8.07 14.51
C LEU A 599 2.07 -8.37 13.01
N GLY A 600 3.08 -7.76 12.39
CA GLY A 600 3.39 -7.90 10.96
C GLY A 600 2.60 -7.00 10.00
N MET A 601 1.88 -5.99 10.50
CA MET A 601 1.11 -5.05 9.67
C MET A 601 1.65 -3.61 9.72
N ALA A 602 1.48 -2.88 8.62
CA ALA A 602 1.68 -1.44 8.55
C ALA A 602 0.63 -0.79 7.63
N CYS A 603 0.20 0.43 7.97
CA CYS A 603 -0.63 1.24 7.08
C CYS A 603 0.24 1.91 5.99
N PRO A 604 -0.33 2.52 4.93
CA PRO A 604 0.46 3.12 3.84
C PRO A 604 1.54 4.10 4.32
N LYS A 605 1.23 4.94 5.32
CA LYS A 605 2.22 5.84 5.95
C LYS A 605 3.38 5.09 6.61
N GLY A 606 3.12 3.93 7.20
CA GLY A 606 4.14 3.09 7.83
C GLY A 606 5.08 2.47 6.81
N TRP A 607 4.54 1.96 5.69
CA TRP A 607 5.31 1.46 4.54
C TRP A 607 6.23 2.53 3.93
N GLU A 608 5.75 3.77 3.87
CA GLU A 608 6.48 4.91 3.31
C GLU A 608 7.33 5.67 4.35
N ALA A 609 7.63 5.08 5.52
CA ALA A 609 8.28 5.81 6.62
C ALA A 609 9.74 6.21 6.38
N LEU A 610 10.43 5.67 5.37
CA LEU A 610 11.77 6.15 4.98
C LEU A 610 11.70 7.35 3.99
N THR A 611 10.67 7.40 3.15
CA THR A 611 10.52 8.38 2.06
C THR A 611 10.59 9.85 2.52
N PRO A 612 10.01 10.26 3.67
CA PRO A 612 10.11 11.63 4.19
C PRO A 612 11.53 12.04 4.64
N LEU A 613 12.40 11.08 4.97
CA LEU A 613 13.78 11.34 5.40
C LEU A 613 14.64 11.73 4.19
N SER A 614 14.46 11.04 3.07
CA SER A 614 15.15 11.25 1.79
C SER A 614 14.57 12.37 0.91
N ALA A 615 13.69 13.22 1.43
CA ALA A 615 13.06 14.28 0.65
C ALA A 615 14.09 15.34 0.17
N PRO A 616 13.92 15.92 -1.03
CA PRO A 616 14.90 16.86 -1.60
C PRO A 616 14.90 18.23 -0.92
N ASP A 617 13.80 18.64 -0.27
CA ASP A 617 13.62 19.94 0.39
C ASP A 617 13.79 19.87 1.91
N ARG A 618 14.61 18.93 2.38
CA ARG A 618 15.13 18.92 3.75
C ARG A 618 15.95 20.17 4.02
N ALA A 619 15.80 20.75 5.20
CA ALA A 619 16.73 21.76 5.68
C ALA A 619 18.09 21.07 5.92
N THR A 620 19.14 21.53 5.24
CA THR A 620 20.48 20.90 5.27
C THR A 620 21.55 21.77 5.91
N THR A 621 21.31 23.06 6.08
CA THR A 621 22.17 24.03 6.77
C THR A 621 21.26 25.02 7.51
N PRO A 622 21.75 25.70 8.57
CA PRO A 622 21.05 26.84 9.14
C PRO A 622 20.78 27.90 8.06
N MET A 623 19.62 28.58 8.15
CA MET A 623 19.24 29.60 7.17
C MET A 623 18.72 30.84 7.88
N LEU A 624 19.17 32.02 7.44
CA LEU A 624 18.77 33.31 7.98
C LEU A 624 17.97 34.09 6.93
N ARG A 625 16.86 34.72 7.33
CA ARG A 625 16.11 35.59 6.45
C ARG A 625 16.88 36.87 6.17
N ASN A 626 17.11 37.15 4.90
CA ASN A 626 17.67 38.41 4.45
C ASN A 626 16.58 39.49 4.49
N GLU A 627 16.72 40.47 5.39
CA GLU A 627 15.75 41.57 5.61
C GLU A 627 15.41 42.36 4.34
N LYS A 628 16.28 42.36 3.32
CA LYS A 628 16.08 43.13 2.07
C LYS A 628 15.35 42.34 0.98
N THR A 629 15.55 41.03 0.92
CA THR A 629 14.96 40.16 -0.11
C THR A 629 13.77 39.36 0.40
N GLY A 630 13.64 39.21 1.72
CA GLY A 630 12.66 38.34 2.37
C GLY A 630 12.98 36.84 2.26
N VAL A 631 14.08 36.46 1.59
CA VAL A 631 14.45 35.07 1.31
C VAL A 631 15.32 34.48 2.42
N LEU A 632 15.15 33.19 2.71
CA LEU A 632 16.03 32.42 3.60
C LEU A 632 17.34 32.06 2.87
N GLU A 633 18.47 32.52 3.40
CA GLU A 633 19.81 32.31 2.85
C GLU A 633 20.66 31.44 3.80
N PRO A 634 21.41 30.44 3.31
CA PRO A 634 22.27 29.61 4.16
C PRO A 634 23.31 30.39 4.97
N ILE A 635 23.50 30.01 6.23
CA ILE A 635 24.58 30.48 7.11
C ILE A 635 25.22 29.29 7.85
N ASP A 636 26.40 29.51 8.42
CA ASP A 636 27.07 28.52 9.26
C ASP A 636 26.41 28.37 10.66
N TRP A 637 26.69 27.25 11.31
CA TRP A 637 26.15 26.91 12.64
C TRP A 637 26.61 27.85 13.75
N GLU A 638 27.86 28.32 13.74
CA GLU A 638 28.38 29.22 14.77
C GLU A 638 27.60 30.54 14.74
N ARG A 639 27.47 31.16 13.57
CA ARG A 639 26.69 32.38 13.38
C ARG A 639 25.21 32.19 13.73
N ALA A 640 24.62 31.03 13.39
CA ALA A 640 23.24 30.72 13.74
C ALA A 640 23.03 30.65 15.27
N LEU A 641 23.94 29.99 15.99
CA LEU A 641 23.88 29.81 17.45
C LEU A 641 24.19 31.10 18.22
N VAL A 642 25.17 31.88 17.76
CA VAL A 642 25.44 33.23 18.26
C VAL A 642 24.21 34.10 18.10
N LEU A 643 23.65 34.20 16.88
CA LEU A 643 22.46 35.00 16.61
C LEU A 643 21.25 34.57 17.46
N PHE A 644 21.01 33.27 17.57
CA PHE A 644 19.95 32.71 18.43
C PHE A 644 20.13 33.20 19.88
N CYS A 645 21.32 33.02 20.44
CA CYS A 645 21.59 33.37 21.83
C CYS A 645 21.55 34.88 22.06
N GLU A 646 22.12 35.68 21.17
CA GLU A 646 22.14 37.14 21.26
C GLU A 646 20.72 37.72 21.18
N ARG A 647 19.89 37.30 20.21
CA ARG A 647 18.52 37.79 20.07
C ARG A 647 17.64 37.43 21.26
N PHE A 648 17.66 36.17 21.71
CA PHE A 648 16.89 35.78 22.90
C PHE A 648 17.39 36.45 24.19
N LYS A 649 18.71 36.65 24.36
CA LYS A 649 19.27 37.44 25.48
C LYS A 649 18.88 38.91 25.39
N GLU A 650 18.89 39.51 24.20
CA GLU A 650 18.50 40.89 23.95
C GLU A 650 17.03 41.12 24.33
N ILE A 651 16.13 40.28 23.82
CA ILE A 651 14.70 40.32 24.12
C ILE A 651 14.47 40.15 25.63
N LYS A 652 15.06 39.11 26.24
CA LYS A 652 14.95 38.87 27.68
C LYS A 652 15.45 40.04 28.54
N ARG A 653 16.52 40.72 28.13
CA ARG A 653 17.06 41.90 28.81
C ARG A 653 16.13 43.13 28.68
N LYS A 654 15.44 43.28 27.55
CA LYS A 654 14.52 44.41 27.29
C LYS A 654 13.13 44.21 27.90
N HIS A 655 12.62 42.97 27.89
CA HIS A 655 11.20 42.67 28.11
C HIS A 655 10.95 41.60 29.20
N GLY A 656 12.00 40.99 29.77
CA GLY A 656 11.91 40.05 30.89
C GLY A 656 11.88 38.57 30.47
N ALA A 657 11.88 37.66 31.46
CA ALA A 657 11.88 36.21 31.22
C ALA A 657 10.55 35.64 30.67
N GLU A 658 9.47 36.42 30.76
CA GLU A 658 8.14 36.06 30.24
C GLU A 658 7.95 36.43 28.76
N SER A 659 8.87 37.23 28.18
CA SER A 659 8.68 37.79 26.84
C SER A 659 9.06 36.86 25.69
N CYS A 660 9.38 35.59 25.98
CA CYS A 660 9.68 34.59 24.97
C CYS A 660 8.96 33.29 25.29
N ALA A 661 8.61 32.54 24.25
CA ALA A 661 8.07 31.19 24.39
C ALA A 661 8.68 30.21 23.38
N PHE A 662 8.55 28.91 23.63
CA PHE A 662 8.65 27.89 22.59
C PHE A 662 7.32 27.17 22.35
N LEU A 663 7.12 26.68 21.13
CA LEU A 663 6.01 25.81 20.73
C LEU A 663 6.57 24.54 20.09
N SER A 664 6.52 23.44 20.84
CA SER A 664 7.10 22.14 20.44
C SER A 664 6.02 21.14 19.98
N SER A 665 6.35 19.84 19.97
CA SER A 665 5.60 18.84 19.22
C SER A 665 5.57 17.46 19.90
N GLY A 666 4.44 16.75 19.81
CA GLY A 666 4.34 15.33 20.17
C GLY A 666 5.03 14.36 19.21
N GLN A 667 6.08 14.80 18.49
CA GLN A 667 6.69 14.08 17.35
C GLN A 667 8.22 13.94 17.40
N ILE A 668 8.90 14.51 18.41
CA ILE A 668 10.34 14.30 18.67
C ILE A 668 10.53 13.23 19.76
N VAL A 669 11.75 12.76 20.02
CA VAL A 669 11.97 11.70 21.04
C VAL A 669 11.85 12.27 22.46
N THR A 670 11.53 11.43 23.43
CA THR A 670 11.17 11.84 24.81
C THR A 670 12.32 12.61 25.48
N GLU A 671 13.54 12.20 25.20
CA GLU A 671 14.80 12.72 25.74
C GLU A 671 15.06 14.15 25.22
N GLU A 672 14.77 14.40 23.95
CA GLU A 672 14.85 15.73 23.33
C GLU A 672 13.80 16.67 23.91
N MET A 673 12.56 16.19 24.16
CA MET A 673 11.54 17.01 24.82
C MET A 673 11.94 17.39 26.25
N ALA A 674 12.50 16.45 26.99
CA ALA A 674 12.96 16.69 28.35
C ALA A 674 14.13 17.69 28.40
N LEU A 675 15.14 17.50 27.54
CA LEU A 675 16.27 18.43 27.45
C LEU A 675 15.82 19.82 27.00
N LEU A 676 14.91 19.93 26.01
CA LEU A 676 14.32 21.20 25.58
C LEU A 676 13.67 21.95 26.74
N GLY A 677 12.78 21.26 27.47
CA GLY A 677 12.04 21.84 28.58
C GLY A 677 12.92 22.21 29.77
N ALA A 678 14.01 21.46 30.04
CA ALA A 678 14.99 21.81 31.06
C ALA A 678 15.92 22.95 30.62
N LEU A 679 16.41 22.94 29.38
CA LEU A 679 17.25 24.00 28.83
C LEU A 679 16.51 25.33 28.83
N TRP A 680 15.29 25.37 28.31
CA TRP A 680 14.50 26.59 28.25
C TRP A 680 14.22 27.19 29.62
N LYS A 681 13.74 26.36 30.57
CA LYS A 681 13.32 26.84 31.89
C LYS A 681 14.46 27.06 32.86
N PHE A 682 15.37 26.10 32.99
CA PHE A 682 16.39 26.10 34.04
C PHE A 682 17.70 26.71 33.55
N GLY A 683 18.13 26.40 32.31
CA GLY A 683 19.39 26.91 31.74
C GLY A 683 19.27 28.33 31.16
N MET A 684 18.25 28.57 30.34
CA MET A 684 17.99 29.86 29.70
C MET A 684 17.19 30.80 30.60
N GLY A 685 16.46 30.25 31.59
CA GLY A 685 15.67 30.99 32.56
C GLY A 685 14.45 31.67 31.95
N PHE A 686 13.84 31.08 30.92
CA PHE A 686 12.52 31.47 30.42
C PHE A 686 11.43 30.67 31.14
N ILE A 687 10.16 31.02 30.96
CA ILE A 687 9.07 30.42 31.74
C ILE A 687 7.99 29.84 30.82
N HIS A 688 7.59 30.55 29.77
CA HIS A 688 6.49 30.16 28.89
C HIS A 688 6.91 29.17 27.81
N CYS A 689 6.12 28.13 27.61
CA CYS A 689 6.27 27.14 26.54
C CYS A 689 5.00 26.29 26.43
N ASP A 690 4.69 25.78 25.25
CA ASP A 690 3.70 24.70 25.06
C ASP A 690 4.06 23.80 23.86
N SER A 691 3.18 22.90 23.47
CA SER A 691 3.31 22.05 22.29
C SER A 691 1.97 21.82 21.59
N ASN A 692 2.00 21.37 20.34
CA ASN A 692 0.80 20.91 19.63
C ASN A 692 0.06 19.75 20.31
N THR A 693 0.63 19.14 21.36
CA THR A 693 -0.10 18.20 22.22
C THR A 693 -1.28 18.90 22.93
N ARG A 694 -1.22 20.23 23.16
CA ARG A 694 -2.38 21.05 23.58
C ARG A 694 -3.54 20.96 22.59
N GLN A 695 -3.26 21.02 21.28
CA GLN A 695 -4.28 20.96 20.22
C GLN A 695 -4.95 19.58 20.09
N CYS A 696 -4.40 18.54 20.73
CA CYS A 696 -4.79 17.13 20.49
C CYS A 696 -5.18 16.34 21.75
N MET A 697 -4.36 16.36 22.81
CA MET A 697 -4.49 15.42 23.94
C MET A 697 -4.65 16.09 25.31
N ALA A 698 -4.71 17.42 25.38
CA ALA A 698 -4.84 18.14 26.64
C ALA A 698 -6.12 17.75 27.38
N THR A 699 -7.24 17.60 26.67
CA THR A 699 -8.51 17.10 27.22
C THR A 699 -8.31 15.79 27.97
N SER A 700 -7.78 14.75 27.31
CA SER A 700 -7.59 13.43 27.93
C SER A 700 -6.61 13.45 29.10
N HIS A 701 -5.55 14.25 29.01
CA HIS A 701 -4.59 14.43 30.11
C HIS A 701 -5.27 15.00 31.36
N VAL A 702 -6.09 16.04 31.21
CA VAL A 702 -6.83 16.65 32.33
C VAL A 702 -7.90 15.69 32.84
N ALA A 703 -8.65 15.04 31.95
CA ALA A 703 -9.69 14.08 32.31
C ALA A 703 -9.14 12.93 33.18
N TYR A 704 -8.09 12.24 32.73
CA TYR A 704 -7.45 11.17 33.52
C TYR A 704 -6.82 11.70 34.81
N LYS A 705 -6.09 12.82 34.77
CA LYS A 705 -5.45 13.37 35.98
C LYS A 705 -6.47 13.72 37.07
N GLN A 706 -7.64 14.24 36.71
CA GLN A 706 -8.70 14.55 37.66
C GLN A 706 -9.48 13.28 38.11
N SER A 707 -9.86 12.40 37.19
CA SER A 707 -10.65 11.19 37.54
C SER A 707 -9.84 10.11 38.25
N PHE A 708 -8.59 9.86 37.83
CA PHE A 708 -7.74 8.77 38.35
C PHE A 708 -6.56 9.25 39.22
N GLY A 709 -6.33 10.56 39.35
CA GLY A 709 -5.24 11.14 40.15
C GLY A 709 -3.90 11.27 39.42
N PHE A 710 -3.76 10.62 38.26
CA PHE A 710 -2.62 10.74 37.36
C PHE A 710 -3.07 10.55 35.90
N ASP A 711 -2.27 11.05 34.96
CA ASP A 711 -2.51 10.87 33.53
C ASP A 711 -2.16 9.44 33.07
N ALA A 712 -3.05 8.49 33.38
CA ALA A 712 -2.85 7.05 33.23
C ALA A 712 -3.95 6.40 32.38
N PRO A 713 -3.74 6.22 31.07
CA PRO A 713 -4.65 5.44 30.23
C PRO A 713 -4.71 3.97 30.72
N PRO A 714 -5.89 3.40 30.99
CA PRO A 714 -6.00 2.12 31.69
C PRO A 714 -5.71 0.89 30.82
N PHE A 715 -5.85 1.02 29.50
CA PHE A 715 -5.92 -0.08 28.54
C PHE A 715 -4.58 -0.59 28.02
N THR A 716 -4.71 -1.63 27.21
CA THR A 716 -3.72 -2.26 26.33
C THR A 716 -4.35 -2.50 24.95
N TYR A 717 -3.59 -2.79 23.88
CA TYR A 717 -4.21 -3.05 22.58
C TYR A 717 -4.97 -4.39 22.50
N ALA A 718 -4.70 -5.36 23.39
CA ALA A 718 -5.51 -6.56 23.53
C ALA A 718 -6.97 -6.28 23.95
N ASP A 719 -7.27 -5.13 24.57
CA ASP A 719 -8.65 -4.76 24.90
C ASP A 719 -9.57 -4.69 23.65
N PHE A 720 -9.02 -4.29 22.50
CA PHE A 720 -9.76 -4.34 21.22
C PHE A 720 -10.10 -5.77 20.77
N GLU A 721 -9.26 -6.76 21.13
CA GLU A 721 -9.42 -8.18 20.76
C GLU A 721 -10.29 -8.95 21.78
N GLU A 722 -10.43 -8.44 23.00
CA GLU A 722 -11.11 -9.11 24.11
C GLU A 722 -12.50 -8.56 24.46
N SER A 723 -12.82 -7.31 24.11
CA SER A 723 -14.15 -6.71 24.38
C SER A 723 -15.29 -7.51 23.74
N ASP A 724 -16.47 -7.51 24.36
CA ASP A 724 -17.72 -7.94 23.70
C ASP A 724 -18.60 -6.75 23.28
N VAL A 725 -18.35 -5.55 23.83
CA VAL A 725 -18.94 -4.29 23.36
C VAL A 725 -17.85 -3.23 23.22
N LEU A 726 -17.73 -2.63 22.04
CA LEU A 726 -16.78 -1.57 21.69
C LEU A 726 -17.54 -0.27 21.39
N VAL A 727 -17.43 0.73 22.27
CA VAL A 727 -18.12 2.03 22.14
C VAL A 727 -17.14 3.09 21.65
N PHE A 728 -17.18 3.46 20.37
CA PHE A 728 -16.36 4.53 19.80
C PHE A 728 -17.10 5.88 19.83
N VAL A 729 -16.60 6.84 20.61
CA VAL A 729 -17.16 8.20 20.71
C VAL A 729 -16.24 9.20 20.01
N GLY A 730 -16.71 9.80 18.92
CA GLY A 730 -15.96 10.80 18.16
C GLY A 730 -14.59 10.30 17.68
N SER A 731 -14.55 9.06 17.17
CA SER A 731 -13.33 8.32 16.83
C SER A 731 -13.50 7.54 15.52
N ASN A 732 -12.52 7.66 14.62
CA ASN A 732 -12.48 6.94 13.35
C ASN A 732 -11.16 6.17 13.19
N PRO A 733 -10.95 5.07 13.94
CA PRO A 733 -9.72 4.27 13.87
C PRO A 733 -9.43 3.70 12.47
N CYS A 734 -10.44 3.44 11.63
CA CYS A 734 -10.24 3.00 10.23
C CYS A 734 -9.26 3.90 9.46
N ILE A 735 -9.38 5.22 9.64
CA ILE A 735 -8.55 6.23 8.96
C ILE A 735 -7.40 6.72 9.84
N ALA A 736 -7.67 7.02 11.11
CA ALA A 736 -6.71 7.66 11.99
C ALA A 736 -5.65 6.69 12.53
N HIS A 737 -6.04 5.45 12.83
CA HIS A 737 -5.21 4.43 13.49
C HIS A 737 -5.45 3.03 12.90
N PRO A 738 -5.15 2.77 11.62
CA PRO A 738 -5.62 1.57 10.92
C PRO A 738 -5.21 0.23 11.56
N ILE A 739 -4.10 0.21 12.30
CA ILE A 739 -3.63 -0.96 13.06
C ILE A 739 -4.47 -1.20 14.33
N MET A 740 -5.01 -0.16 14.97
CA MET A 740 -5.99 -0.34 16.06
C MET A 740 -7.33 -0.85 15.50
N TRP A 741 -7.75 -0.39 14.31
CA TRP A 741 -8.91 -0.97 13.64
C TRP A 741 -8.67 -2.45 13.26
N GLN A 742 -7.48 -2.79 12.79
CA GLN A 742 -7.10 -4.18 12.54
C GLN A 742 -7.15 -5.03 13.84
N ARG A 743 -6.84 -4.47 15.02
CA ARG A 743 -7.07 -5.13 16.32
C ARG A 743 -8.56 -5.38 16.59
N VAL A 744 -9.44 -4.43 16.31
CA VAL A 744 -10.90 -4.63 16.40
C VAL A 744 -11.34 -5.78 15.49
N MET A 745 -10.86 -5.83 14.25
CA MET A 745 -11.20 -6.90 13.28
C MET A 745 -10.62 -8.27 13.66
N ARG A 746 -9.65 -8.35 14.58
CA ARG A 746 -9.11 -9.60 15.13
C ARG A 746 -9.95 -10.17 16.28
N ASN A 747 -10.84 -9.38 16.85
CA ASN A 747 -11.63 -9.76 18.03
C ASN A 747 -12.45 -11.03 17.75
N GLN A 748 -12.20 -12.07 18.55
CA GLN A 748 -12.81 -13.39 18.37
C GLN A 748 -14.22 -13.49 18.95
N ASN A 749 -14.61 -12.52 19.80
CA ASN A 749 -15.91 -12.49 20.47
C ASN A 749 -17.05 -12.00 19.57
N ARG A 750 -16.74 -11.51 18.36
CA ARG A 750 -17.68 -10.84 17.44
C ARG A 750 -18.44 -9.71 18.16
N PRO A 751 -17.72 -8.67 18.60
CA PRO A 751 -18.27 -7.66 19.50
C PRO A 751 -19.37 -6.85 18.82
N GLU A 752 -20.30 -6.34 19.62
CA GLU A 752 -21.09 -5.19 19.23
C GLU A 752 -20.14 -3.99 19.08
N ILE A 753 -20.20 -3.31 17.93
CA ILE A 753 -19.41 -2.12 17.64
C ILE A 753 -20.40 -0.96 17.56
N ILE A 754 -20.42 -0.15 18.61
CA ILE A 754 -21.20 1.08 18.71
C ILE A 754 -20.33 2.25 18.25
N VAL A 755 -20.85 3.09 17.36
CA VAL A 755 -20.20 4.35 16.97
C VAL A 755 -21.13 5.52 17.24
N VAL A 756 -20.67 6.46 18.06
CA VAL A 756 -21.29 7.76 18.32
C VAL A 756 -20.47 8.82 17.58
N ASP A 757 -20.93 9.20 16.39
CA ASP A 757 -20.29 10.18 15.51
C ASP A 757 -21.38 10.81 14.61
N PRO A 758 -21.52 12.15 14.53
CA PRO A 758 -22.46 12.80 13.62
C PRO A 758 -22.30 12.37 12.15
N ARG A 759 -21.09 11.99 11.74
CA ARG A 759 -20.80 11.48 10.39
C ARG A 759 -20.88 9.97 10.36
N LYS A 760 -21.41 9.43 9.26
CA LYS A 760 -21.29 8.01 8.93
C LYS A 760 -19.90 7.72 8.36
N THR A 761 -18.90 7.80 9.23
CA THR A 761 -17.48 7.51 8.94
C THR A 761 -17.25 6.06 8.54
N GLU A 762 -16.06 5.72 8.05
CA GLU A 762 -15.67 4.35 7.71
C GLU A 762 -15.75 3.40 8.91
N THR A 763 -15.56 3.92 10.13
CA THR A 763 -15.79 3.14 11.37
C THR A 763 -17.29 2.93 11.60
N ALA A 764 -18.13 3.96 11.44
CA ALA A 764 -19.58 3.85 11.54
C ALA A 764 -20.21 2.97 10.45
N MET A 765 -19.64 2.92 9.24
CA MET A 765 -20.06 2.05 8.15
C MET A 765 -19.78 0.56 8.41
N ALA A 766 -18.80 0.27 9.28
CA ALA A 766 -18.42 -1.09 9.68
C ALA A 766 -18.89 -1.44 11.11
N ALA A 767 -19.67 -0.55 11.74
CA ALA A 767 -20.25 -0.72 13.07
C ALA A 767 -21.49 -1.62 13.03
N THR A 768 -21.83 -2.25 14.15
CA THR A 768 -23.15 -2.90 14.32
C THR A 768 -24.23 -1.86 14.63
N GLN A 769 -23.85 -0.77 15.32
CA GLN A 769 -24.74 0.31 15.72
C GLN A 769 -24.08 1.67 15.43
N HIS A 770 -24.81 2.59 14.81
CA HIS A 770 -24.36 3.97 14.55
C HIS A 770 -25.40 4.96 15.05
N TYR A 771 -24.97 5.85 15.94
CA TYR A 771 -25.78 6.91 16.54
C TYR A 771 -25.31 8.28 16.02
N PRO A 772 -25.95 8.82 14.95
CA PRO A 772 -25.57 10.08 14.32
C PRO A 772 -26.12 11.27 15.12
N ILE A 773 -25.57 11.48 16.31
CA ILE A 773 -25.95 12.60 17.19
C ILE A 773 -25.75 13.97 16.51
N GLN A 774 -26.52 14.97 16.95
CA GLN A 774 -26.26 16.35 16.58
C GLN A 774 -24.85 16.77 17.05
N PRO A 775 -24.07 17.50 16.23
CA PRO A 775 -22.72 17.93 16.58
C PRO A 775 -22.68 18.64 17.94
N LYS A 776 -21.80 18.19 18.84
CA LYS A 776 -21.60 18.75 20.18
C LYS A 776 -22.76 18.53 21.17
N SER A 777 -23.65 17.58 20.91
CA SER A 777 -24.60 17.03 21.91
C SER A 777 -24.04 15.83 22.70
N ASP A 778 -22.79 15.43 22.44
CA ASP A 778 -22.15 14.23 23.01
C ASP A 778 -22.17 14.17 24.55
N LEU A 779 -21.97 15.30 25.26
CA LEU A 779 -22.05 15.32 26.72
C LEU A 779 -23.48 15.03 27.24
N VAL A 780 -24.50 15.54 26.56
CA VAL A 780 -25.92 15.34 26.89
C VAL A 780 -26.32 13.88 26.71
N LEU A 781 -25.88 13.25 25.61
CA LEU A 781 -26.05 11.81 25.41
C LEU A 781 -25.45 11.01 26.56
N LEU A 782 -24.19 11.28 26.93
CA LEU A 782 -23.48 10.49 27.94
C LEU A 782 -24.11 10.60 29.33
N TYR A 783 -24.63 11.77 29.72
CA TYR A 783 -25.41 11.91 30.96
C TYR A 783 -26.79 11.24 30.86
N GLY A 784 -27.45 11.27 29.70
CA GLY A 784 -28.69 10.54 29.46
C GLY A 784 -28.52 9.03 29.63
N LEU A 785 -27.46 8.45 29.04
CA LEU A 785 -27.12 7.03 29.20
C LEU A 785 -26.80 6.70 30.67
N ALA A 786 -26.07 7.57 31.37
CA ALA A 786 -25.81 7.39 32.81
C ALA A 786 -27.13 7.38 33.62
N ASN A 787 -28.07 8.27 33.31
CA ASN A 787 -29.38 8.32 33.95
C ASN A 787 -30.19 7.03 33.72
N ILE A 788 -30.27 6.55 32.47
CA ILE A 788 -30.95 5.30 32.11
C ILE A 788 -30.35 4.10 32.87
N LEU A 789 -29.01 3.98 32.88
CA LEU A 789 -28.30 2.91 33.58
C LEU A 789 -28.55 2.98 35.11
N ALA A 790 -28.49 4.17 35.71
CA ALA A 790 -28.72 4.35 37.14
C ALA A 790 -30.17 4.06 37.55
N ALA A 791 -31.16 4.59 36.81
CA ALA A 791 -32.58 4.41 37.06
C ALA A 791 -33.04 2.95 36.90
N SER A 792 -32.47 2.24 35.91
CA SER A 792 -32.74 0.81 35.67
C SER A 792 -32.01 -0.12 36.65
N GLY A 793 -31.12 0.43 37.50
CA GLY A 793 -30.29 -0.35 38.42
C GLY A 793 -29.14 -1.11 37.74
N TRP A 794 -28.82 -0.79 36.49
CA TRP A 794 -27.80 -1.40 35.63
C TRP A 794 -26.38 -0.89 35.94
N ILE A 795 -26.07 -0.74 37.23
CA ILE A 795 -24.82 -0.18 37.75
C ILE A 795 -24.15 -1.14 38.74
N ASP A 796 -22.82 -1.15 38.76
CA ASP A 796 -22.03 -1.94 39.70
C ASP A 796 -21.92 -1.20 41.04
N ARG A 797 -22.93 -1.42 41.89
CA ARG A 797 -23.05 -0.76 43.20
C ARG A 797 -21.87 -1.09 44.12
N ASP A 798 -21.35 -2.31 44.05
CA ASP A 798 -20.24 -2.75 44.90
C ASP A 798 -18.93 -2.10 44.44
N PHE A 799 -18.66 -2.05 43.14
CA PHE A 799 -17.50 -1.36 42.59
C PHE A 799 -17.54 0.15 42.91
N ILE A 800 -18.69 0.79 42.70
CA ILE A 800 -18.91 2.21 43.04
C ILE A 800 -18.63 2.44 44.53
N ALA A 801 -19.24 1.67 45.41
CA ALA A 801 -19.14 1.82 46.86
C ALA A 801 -17.72 1.58 47.39
N GLN A 802 -16.93 0.72 46.74
CA GLN A 802 -15.56 0.36 47.16
C GLN A 802 -14.47 1.26 46.56
N HIS A 803 -14.58 1.63 45.28
CA HIS A 803 -13.48 2.18 44.48
C HIS A 803 -13.67 3.63 43.99
N THR A 804 -14.80 4.27 44.28
CA THR A 804 -15.14 5.61 43.74
C THR A 804 -15.59 6.61 44.80
N THR A 805 -15.71 7.89 44.41
CA THR A 805 -16.24 8.99 45.23
C THR A 805 -17.01 9.98 44.35
N GLY A 806 -18.05 10.60 44.90
CA GLY A 806 -18.89 11.58 44.20
C GLY A 806 -20.07 10.99 43.41
N PHE A 807 -20.35 9.68 43.56
CA PHE A 807 -21.41 9.03 42.80
C PHE A 807 -22.82 9.44 43.26
N ALA A 808 -23.04 9.71 44.55
CA ALA A 808 -24.39 10.06 45.04
C ALA A 808 -24.86 11.39 44.45
N GLU A 809 -23.96 12.37 44.46
CA GLU A 809 -24.17 13.72 43.92
C GLU A 809 -24.24 13.69 42.38
N PHE A 810 -23.47 12.82 41.72
CA PHE A 810 -23.60 12.57 40.28
C PHE A 810 -24.94 11.91 39.92
N ALA A 811 -25.40 10.94 40.71
CA ALA A 811 -26.66 10.23 40.49
C ALA A 811 -27.87 11.15 40.67
N GLU A 812 -27.82 12.11 41.60
CA GLU A 812 -28.81 13.19 41.69
C GLU A 812 -28.73 14.13 40.47
N PHE A 813 -27.51 14.57 40.11
CA PHE A 813 -27.28 15.47 38.98
C PHE A 813 -27.80 14.93 37.65
N ILE A 814 -27.63 13.63 37.35
CA ILE A 814 -28.02 13.06 36.05
C ILE A 814 -29.55 12.92 35.85
N THR A 815 -30.36 13.00 36.91
CA THR A 815 -31.84 12.87 36.80
C THR A 815 -32.49 13.92 35.89
N GLN A 816 -31.85 15.08 35.71
CA GLN A 816 -32.30 16.15 34.81
C GLN A 816 -32.09 15.87 33.30
N PHE A 817 -31.44 14.75 32.95
CA PHE A 817 -31.21 14.30 31.58
C PHE A 817 -32.17 13.16 31.28
N THR A 818 -33.46 13.49 31.20
CA THR A 818 -34.53 12.55 30.85
C THR A 818 -34.43 12.14 29.38
N THR A 819 -35.05 11.02 29.00
CA THR A 819 -34.98 10.50 27.63
C THR A 819 -35.56 11.48 26.62
N GLU A 820 -36.63 12.19 26.95
CA GLU A 820 -37.26 13.20 26.07
C GLU A 820 -36.32 14.38 25.81
N ARG A 821 -35.63 14.87 26.86
CA ARG A 821 -34.66 15.95 26.76
C ARG A 821 -33.46 15.52 25.90
N VAL A 822 -32.92 14.33 26.19
CA VAL A 822 -31.73 13.82 25.50
C VAL A 822 -32.04 13.52 24.03
N ALA A 823 -33.21 12.96 23.73
CA ALA A 823 -33.69 12.78 22.36
C ALA A 823 -33.78 14.12 21.60
N ALA A 824 -34.38 15.14 22.23
CA ALA A 824 -34.51 16.47 21.62
C ALA A 824 -33.17 17.17 21.36
N GLU A 825 -32.21 17.11 22.30
CA GLU A 825 -30.90 17.76 22.16
C GLU A 825 -29.92 16.97 21.27
N THR A 826 -30.02 15.64 21.23
CA THR A 826 -29.12 14.78 20.44
C THR A 826 -29.65 14.44 19.05
N GLY A 827 -30.95 14.59 18.79
CA GLY A 827 -31.60 14.17 17.55
C GLY A 827 -31.79 12.66 17.41
N LEU A 828 -31.53 11.87 18.46
CA LEU A 828 -31.83 10.44 18.53
C LEU A 828 -33.28 10.20 18.99
N THR A 829 -33.81 9.00 18.76
CA THR A 829 -35.10 8.59 19.35
C THR A 829 -34.93 8.07 20.77
N GLU A 830 -36.01 7.98 21.57
CA GLU A 830 -35.92 7.36 22.89
C GLU A 830 -35.57 5.86 22.80
N ASP A 831 -36.05 5.16 21.76
CA ASP A 831 -35.72 3.77 21.48
C ASP A 831 -34.20 3.59 21.20
N ASP A 832 -33.57 4.54 20.49
CA ASP A 832 -32.12 4.55 20.26
C ASP A 832 -31.35 4.63 21.59
N LEU A 833 -31.78 5.52 22.50
CA LEU A 833 -31.16 5.72 23.82
C LEU A 833 -31.29 4.46 24.69
N TRP A 834 -32.47 3.84 24.72
CA TRP A 834 -32.73 2.60 25.44
C TRP A 834 -31.93 1.43 24.86
N HIS A 835 -31.88 1.27 23.53
CA HIS A 835 -31.11 0.21 22.88
C HIS A 835 -29.61 0.35 23.12
N LEU A 836 -29.09 1.58 23.12
CA LEU A 836 -27.68 1.87 23.44
C LEU A 836 -27.36 1.55 24.91
N ALA A 837 -28.19 2.02 25.84
CA ALA A 837 -28.02 1.74 27.27
C ALA A 837 -28.15 0.23 27.59
N GLN A 838 -29.08 -0.46 26.93
CA GLN A 838 -29.26 -1.91 27.07
C GLN A 838 -28.06 -2.68 26.50
N THR A 839 -27.53 -2.32 25.33
CA THR A 839 -26.33 -2.98 24.79
C THR A 839 -25.13 -2.83 25.74
N ILE A 840 -24.99 -1.66 26.39
CA ILE A 840 -23.96 -1.43 27.42
C ILE A 840 -24.22 -2.28 28.68
N HIS A 841 -25.48 -2.48 29.09
CA HIS A 841 -25.83 -3.30 30.25
C HIS A 841 -25.60 -4.80 30.00
N ASP A 842 -26.01 -5.32 28.85
CA ASP A 842 -25.96 -6.74 28.51
C ASP A 842 -24.51 -7.22 28.22
N GLY A 843 -23.60 -6.29 27.89
CA GLY A 843 -22.17 -6.53 27.66
C GLY A 843 -21.37 -6.85 28.93
N LYS A 844 -20.49 -7.85 28.88
CA LYS A 844 -19.68 -8.29 30.05
C LYS A 844 -18.29 -7.65 30.06
N ARG A 845 -17.83 -7.20 28.89
CA ARG A 845 -16.52 -6.57 28.63
C ARG A 845 -16.76 -5.39 27.69
N VAL A 846 -17.31 -4.31 28.26
CA VAL A 846 -17.57 -3.05 27.57
C VAL A 846 -16.34 -2.17 27.65
N SER A 847 -15.86 -1.66 26.52
CA SER A 847 -14.78 -0.68 26.48
C SER A 847 -15.16 0.56 25.68
N PHE A 848 -14.83 1.72 26.22
CA PHE A 848 -15.20 3.02 25.67
C PHE A 848 -13.96 3.71 25.10
N TRP A 849 -13.99 4.06 23.81
CA TRP A 849 -12.85 4.57 23.07
C TRP A 849 -13.14 5.94 22.48
N TRP A 850 -12.26 6.93 22.70
CA TRP A 850 -12.45 8.27 22.11
C TRP A 850 -11.19 8.87 21.52
N THR A 851 -11.40 9.80 20.59
CA THR A 851 -10.34 10.57 19.93
C THR A 851 -10.75 12.04 19.79
N MET A 852 -10.63 12.65 18.61
CA MET A 852 -10.71 14.11 18.46
C MET A 852 -12.14 14.66 18.39
N GLY A 853 -13.16 13.86 18.10
CA GLY A 853 -14.56 14.32 18.18
C GLY A 853 -14.91 14.79 19.59
N VAL A 854 -14.45 14.02 20.59
CA VAL A 854 -14.48 14.38 22.02
C VAL A 854 -13.43 15.44 22.34
N ASN A 855 -12.13 15.17 22.10
CA ASN A 855 -11.06 16.02 22.64
C ASN A 855 -11.03 17.46 22.10
N GLN A 856 -11.49 17.71 20.87
CA GLN A 856 -11.48 19.03 20.23
C GLN A 856 -12.91 19.62 20.20
N GLY A 857 -13.33 20.20 21.33
CA GLY A 857 -14.66 20.75 21.59
C GLY A 857 -14.61 21.85 22.67
N HIS A 858 -15.76 22.49 22.93
CA HIS A 858 -15.89 23.63 23.86
C HIS A 858 -16.05 23.23 25.34
N GLU A 859 -16.33 21.96 25.62
CA GLU A 859 -16.49 21.37 26.96
C GLU A 859 -15.94 19.94 27.07
N SER A 860 -15.04 19.59 26.15
CA SER A 860 -14.41 18.29 25.95
C SER A 860 -13.93 17.56 27.20
N THR A 861 -13.42 18.27 28.21
CA THR A 861 -12.92 17.62 29.44
C THR A 861 -14.06 16.93 30.18
N ARG A 862 -15.25 17.54 30.20
CA ARG A 862 -16.44 16.94 30.80
C ARG A 862 -17.01 15.83 29.93
N THR A 863 -16.99 15.95 28.60
CA THR A 863 -17.34 14.84 27.69
C THR A 863 -16.46 13.61 27.94
N ALA A 864 -15.14 13.78 28.01
CA ALA A 864 -14.21 12.68 28.30
C ALA A 864 -14.43 12.09 29.71
N GLN A 865 -14.76 12.93 30.70
CA GLN A 865 -15.08 12.47 32.05
C GLN A 865 -16.43 11.76 32.15
N ALA A 866 -17.44 12.14 31.37
CA ALA A 866 -18.70 11.42 31.30
C ALA A 866 -18.50 9.99 30.75
N ILE A 867 -17.60 9.81 29.77
CA ILE A 867 -17.17 8.47 29.30
C ILE A 867 -16.48 7.69 30.44
N ILE A 868 -15.59 8.33 31.21
CA ILE A 868 -14.96 7.70 32.38
C ILE A 868 -16.00 7.33 33.46
N ASN A 869 -16.98 8.20 33.72
CA ASN A 869 -18.06 7.96 34.68
C ASN A 869 -18.91 6.74 34.28
N LEU A 870 -19.24 6.57 33.00
CA LEU A 870 -19.93 5.38 32.48
C LEU A 870 -19.13 4.10 32.72
N ALA A 871 -17.82 4.12 32.45
CA ALA A 871 -16.95 2.97 32.71
C ALA A 871 -16.85 2.65 34.23
N LEU A 872 -16.77 3.68 35.08
CA LEU A 872 -16.72 3.52 36.54
C LEU A 872 -18.04 3.00 37.12
N MET A 873 -19.20 3.55 36.73
CA MET A 873 -20.50 3.15 37.28
C MET A 873 -20.96 1.77 36.81
N THR A 874 -20.40 1.24 35.71
CA THR A 874 -20.68 -0.11 35.20
C THR A 874 -19.59 -1.13 35.54
N GLY A 875 -18.58 -0.77 36.36
CA GLY A 875 -17.48 -1.67 36.72
C GLY A 875 -16.62 -2.12 35.52
N ASN A 876 -16.67 -1.39 34.41
CA ASN A 876 -15.95 -1.67 33.17
C ASN A 876 -14.58 -0.99 33.14
N ILE A 877 -13.74 -1.31 34.11
CA ILE A 877 -12.35 -0.86 34.21
C ILE A 877 -11.47 -1.94 34.89
N GLY A 878 -10.17 -1.98 34.56
CA GLY A 878 -9.22 -2.92 35.15
C GLY A 878 -9.35 -4.38 34.70
N ARG A 879 -10.39 -4.73 33.93
CA ARG A 879 -10.68 -6.09 33.44
C ARG A 879 -10.33 -6.25 31.96
N PRO A 880 -10.04 -7.47 31.47
CA PRO A 880 -9.90 -7.75 30.04
C PRO A 880 -11.07 -7.24 29.21
N GLY A 881 -10.78 -6.55 28.10
CA GLY A 881 -11.80 -6.00 27.21
C GLY A 881 -12.60 -4.83 27.79
N THR A 882 -12.02 -4.04 28.72
CA THR A 882 -12.72 -2.92 29.37
C THR A 882 -11.93 -1.62 29.36
N GLY A 883 -12.49 -0.58 29.97
CA GLY A 883 -11.82 0.67 30.26
C GLY A 883 -12.38 1.89 29.53
N ALA A 884 -12.00 3.06 30.03
CA ALA A 884 -12.21 4.36 29.40
C ALA A 884 -10.91 4.79 28.71
N ASN A 885 -10.88 4.69 27.39
CA ASN A 885 -9.67 4.50 26.60
C ASN A 885 -9.47 5.61 25.55
N SER A 886 -8.65 6.62 25.89
CA SER A 886 -8.29 7.67 24.96
C SER A 886 -7.22 7.22 23.96
N ILE A 887 -7.57 7.26 22.68
CA ILE A 887 -6.62 7.00 21.59
C ILE A 887 -5.81 8.27 21.34
N THR A 888 -4.47 8.16 21.47
CA THR A 888 -3.59 9.33 21.34
C THR A 888 -3.38 9.73 19.87
N GLY A 889 -3.01 10.97 19.55
CA GLY A 889 -2.77 11.40 18.16
C GLY A 889 -1.41 11.03 17.58
N GLN A 890 -0.37 11.79 17.95
CA GLN A 890 0.99 11.72 17.40
C GLN A 890 1.86 10.66 18.10
N CYS A 891 2.91 10.19 17.41
CA CYS A 891 3.79 9.09 17.84
C CYS A 891 4.34 9.20 19.27
N ASN A 892 4.58 10.42 19.79
CA ASN A 892 5.10 10.64 21.14
C ASN A 892 4.36 11.73 21.94
N ALA A 893 3.08 11.95 21.67
CA ALA A 893 2.28 12.89 22.46
C ALA A 893 2.14 12.46 23.94
N MET A 894 2.37 11.17 24.28
CA MET A 894 2.46 10.73 25.67
C MET A 894 3.81 11.09 26.32
N GLY A 895 4.92 10.99 25.60
CA GLY A 895 6.22 11.53 26.06
C GLY A 895 6.12 13.03 26.34
N SER A 896 5.42 13.79 25.49
CA SER A 896 5.14 15.22 25.72
C SER A 896 4.38 15.46 27.03
N ARG A 897 3.27 14.73 27.25
CA ARG A 897 2.44 14.82 28.47
C ARG A 897 3.20 14.50 29.77
N LEU A 898 4.20 13.63 29.72
CA LEU A 898 4.94 13.16 30.90
C LEU A 898 6.25 13.92 31.15
N TYR A 899 7.01 14.24 30.09
CA TYR A 899 8.43 14.57 30.22
C TYR A 899 8.87 15.89 29.55
N ALA A 900 8.03 16.56 28.75
CA ALA A 900 8.42 17.82 28.08
C ALA A 900 8.59 19.04 29.02
N ASN A 901 8.36 18.89 30.33
CA ASN A 901 8.52 19.94 31.35
C ASN A 901 7.68 21.22 31.08
N ILE A 902 6.50 21.07 30.46
CA ILE A 902 5.66 22.18 29.96
C ILE A 902 4.70 22.70 31.05
N THR A 903 3.51 22.11 31.18
CA THR A 903 2.46 22.49 32.14
C THR A 903 2.62 21.79 33.49
N SER A 904 3.50 20.78 33.54
CA SER A 904 3.94 20.09 34.75
C SER A 904 5.44 19.81 34.64
N LEU A 905 6.08 19.52 35.77
CA LEU A 905 7.46 19.05 35.79
C LEU A 905 7.53 17.60 35.33
N MET A 906 8.71 17.19 34.86
CA MET A 906 8.99 15.85 34.32
C MET A 906 8.47 14.71 35.22
N GLY A 907 7.97 13.62 34.63
CA GLY A 907 7.35 12.51 35.36
C GLY A 907 6.03 12.88 36.07
N GLY A 908 5.34 13.92 35.60
CA GLY A 908 4.10 14.41 36.20
C GLY A 908 4.25 15.04 37.59
N HIS A 909 5.43 15.56 37.92
CA HIS A 909 5.68 16.31 39.16
C HIS A 909 5.04 17.70 39.08
N ASP A 910 4.68 18.26 40.23
CA ASP A 910 3.94 19.52 40.33
C ASP A 910 4.86 20.69 40.73
N ALA A 911 4.99 21.69 39.87
CA ALA A 911 5.81 22.88 40.15
C ALA A 911 5.32 23.68 41.37
N ALA A 912 4.04 23.57 41.75
CA ALA A 912 3.54 24.20 42.97
C ALA A 912 4.08 23.54 44.25
N LYS A 913 4.45 22.26 44.21
CA LYS A 913 4.86 21.47 45.39
C LYS A 913 6.37 21.52 45.60
N GLU A 914 6.78 21.98 46.78
CA GLU A 914 8.20 22.11 47.17
C GLU A 914 8.96 20.79 47.05
N ALA A 915 8.46 19.71 47.66
CA ALA A 915 9.10 18.39 47.59
C ALA A 915 9.24 17.82 46.16
N ASP A 916 8.33 18.17 45.24
CA ASP A 916 8.44 17.79 43.82
C ASP A 916 9.54 18.62 43.13
N ARG A 917 9.66 19.92 43.43
CA ARG A 917 10.76 20.77 42.93
C ARG A 917 12.12 20.35 43.49
N GLU A 918 12.22 20.10 44.80
CA GLU A 918 13.44 19.59 45.46
C GLU A 918 13.93 18.29 44.83
N LYS A 919 13.02 17.35 44.54
CA LYS A 919 13.37 16.08 43.88
C LYS A 919 13.93 16.32 42.47
N ILE A 920 13.27 17.16 41.66
CA ILE A 920 13.74 17.49 40.31
C ILE A 920 15.10 18.21 40.37
N ALA A 921 15.26 19.19 41.26
CA ALA A 921 16.51 19.92 41.47
C ALA A 921 17.66 18.99 41.83
N LYS A 922 17.44 18.10 42.81
CA LYS A 922 18.41 17.09 43.25
C LYS A 922 18.82 16.12 42.15
N VAL A 923 17.88 15.56 41.39
CA VAL A 923 18.19 14.60 40.31
C VAL A 923 18.93 15.30 39.16
N LEU A 924 18.52 16.51 38.78
CA LEU A 924 19.17 17.25 37.70
C LEU A 924 20.49 17.91 38.11
N GLY A 925 20.80 18.01 39.41
CA GLY A 925 22.01 18.68 39.91
C GLY A 925 21.95 20.20 39.77
N ILE A 926 20.75 20.78 39.85
CA ILE A 926 20.49 22.22 39.71
C ILE A 926 19.97 22.81 41.03
N ASP A 927 20.02 24.13 41.15
CA ASP A 927 19.41 24.86 42.26
C ASP A 927 17.86 24.81 42.18
N GLU A 928 17.15 24.72 43.31
CA GLU A 928 15.67 24.73 43.32
C GLU A 928 15.11 26.06 42.80
N SER A 929 15.81 27.16 43.05
CA SER A 929 15.32 28.51 42.76
C SER A 929 15.23 28.83 41.26
N VAL A 930 15.91 28.06 40.39
CA VAL A 930 15.78 28.21 38.92
C VAL A 930 14.56 27.48 38.36
N ILE A 931 13.84 26.69 39.17
CA ILE A 931 12.60 26.02 38.76
C ILE A 931 11.44 27.03 38.89
N PRO A 932 10.75 27.40 37.80
CA PRO A 932 9.63 28.33 37.87
C PRO A 932 8.50 27.80 38.77
N ARG A 933 8.09 28.61 39.76
CA ARG A 933 7.01 28.26 40.70
C ARG A 933 5.60 28.47 40.11
N GLN A 934 5.50 29.15 38.98
CA GLN A 934 4.26 29.40 38.25
C GLN A 934 4.20 28.58 36.95
N PRO A 935 3.00 28.12 36.54
CA PRO A 935 2.84 27.36 35.30
C PRO A 935 3.15 28.25 34.09
N ALA A 936 3.62 27.62 33.01
CA ALA A 936 3.76 28.25 31.72
C ALA A 936 2.39 28.68 31.15
N MET A 937 2.37 29.74 30.33
CA MET A 937 1.23 30.03 29.45
C MET A 937 0.91 28.82 28.57
N ALA A 938 -0.37 28.48 28.46
CA ALA A 938 -0.85 27.52 27.47
C ALA A 938 -0.70 28.09 26.04
N TYR A 939 -0.76 27.21 25.04
CA TYR A 939 -0.59 27.55 23.62
C TYR A 939 -1.41 28.77 23.19
N ASP A 940 -2.70 28.80 23.53
CA ASP A 940 -3.60 29.91 23.19
C ASP A 940 -3.19 31.24 23.86
N GLN A 941 -2.67 31.16 25.09
CA GLN A 941 -2.15 32.32 25.83
C GLN A 941 -0.81 32.81 25.26
N ILE A 942 0.00 31.93 24.69
CA ILE A 942 1.21 32.33 23.96
C ILE A 942 0.81 33.10 22.70
N VAL A 943 -0.20 32.63 21.94
CA VAL A 943 -0.71 33.34 20.76
C VAL A 943 -1.31 34.71 21.14
N GLU A 944 -2.10 34.78 22.21
CA GLU A 944 -2.64 36.04 22.69
C GLU A 944 -1.55 36.96 23.24
N GLY A 945 -0.52 36.41 23.89
CA GLY A 945 0.67 37.14 24.31
C GLY A 945 1.43 37.77 23.13
N ILE A 946 1.44 37.14 21.95
CA ILE A 946 1.97 37.77 20.72
C ILE A 946 1.05 38.90 20.26
N ARG A 947 -0.27 38.71 20.30
CA ARG A 947 -1.25 39.75 19.93
C ARG A 947 -1.11 41.02 20.77
N GLU A 948 -1.02 40.85 22.08
CA GLU A 948 -0.82 41.90 23.09
C GLU A 948 0.61 42.47 23.10
N GLY A 949 1.55 41.85 22.37
CA GLY A 949 2.96 42.26 22.32
C GLY A 949 3.76 41.96 23.59
N LYS A 950 3.25 41.06 24.46
CA LYS A 950 3.97 40.52 25.63
C LYS A 950 5.04 39.51 25.20
N ILE A 951 4.71 38.62 24.26
CA ILE A 951 5.64 37.69 23.62
C ILE A 951 6.31 38.40 22.43
N LYS A 952 7.64 38.39 22.44
CA LYS A 952 8.52 39.02 21.45
C LYS A 952 9.39 38.01 20.71
N GLY A 953 9.87 36.98 21.41
CA GLY A 953 10.64 35.89 20.80
C GLY A 953 9.85 34.59 20.79
N LEU A 954 9.81 33.89 19.65
CA LEU A 954 9.16 32.58 19.53
C LEU A 954 10.11 31.55 18.92
N TRP A 955 10.19 30.38 19.53
CA TRP A 955 10.91 29.23 18.98
C TRP A 955 9.95 28.08 18.69
N VAL A 956 9.75 27.73 17.42
CA VAL A 956 8.87 26.64 16.99
C VAL A 956 9.69 25.41 16.65
N LEU A 957 9.27 24.24 17.14
CA LEU A 957 10.06 23.01 17.14
C LEU A 957 9.22 21.82 16.66
N GLY A 958 9.55 21.27 15.48
CA GLY A 958 8.93 20.08 14.90
C GLY A 958 7.40 20.16 14.73
N THR A 959 6.85 21.36 14.59
CA THR A 959 5.40 21.62 14.45
C THR A 959 5.14 22.75 13.46
N ASN A 960 4.06 22.61 12.67
CA ASN A 960 3.69 23.54 11.60
C ASN A 960 2.47 24.38 11.99
N SER A 961 2.66 25.24 12.99
CA SER A 961 1.64 26.11 13.59
C SER A 961 0.90 26.97 12.56
N SER A 962 1.62 27.51 11.57
CA SER A 962 1.08 28.32 10.46
C SER A 962 0.14 27.58 9.53
N HIS A 963 -0.06 26.27 9.71
CA HIS A 963 -1.10 25.50 9.05
C HIS A 963 -2.10 24.91 10.06
N SER A 964 -1.65 24.49 11.25
CA SER A 964 -2.49 23.70 12.17
C SER A 964 -3.29 24.49 13.20
N TRP A 965 -3.01 25.79 13.41
CA TRP A 965 -3.71 26.61 14.41
C TRP A 965 -5.04 27.18 13.88
N THR A 966 -6.05 27.30 14.74
CA THR A 966 -7.36 27.93 14.41
C THR A 966 -7.21 29.41 14.05
N GLN A 967 -8.13 29.96 13.26
CA GLN A 967 -8.00 31.30 12.66
C GLN A 967 -6.64 31.48 11.96
N GLN A 968 -6.23 30.48 11.18
CA GLN A 968 -4.87 30.33 10.64
C GLN A 968 -4.30 31.61 9.97
N LYS A 969 -5.14 32.35 9.23
CA LYS A 969 -4.76 33.61 8.59
C LYS A 969 -4.31 34.65 9.62
N GLU A 970 -5.10 34.85 10.66
CA GLU A 970 -4.80 35.78 11.76
C GLU A 970 -3.52 35.35 12.50
N PHE A 971 -3.35 34.05 12.76
CA PHE A 971 -2.12 33.54 13.38
C PHE A 971 -0.87 33.88 12.56
N ASN A 972 -0.92 33.75 11.23
CA ASN A 972 0.20 34.11 10.36
C ASN A 972 0.46 35.63 10.33
N GLU A 973 -0.58 36.45 10.38
CA GLU A 973 -0.45 37.90 10.55
C GLU A 973 0.20 38.24 11.90
N LEU A 974 -0.14 37.54 12.99
CA LEU A 974 0.46 37.72 14.32
C LEU A 974 1.95 37.38 14.36
N LEU A 975 2.44 36.42 13.57
CA LEU A 975 3.88 36.08 13.55
C LEU A 975 4.75 37.29 13.15
N SER A 976 4.23 38.22 12.34
CA SER A 976 4.93 39.47 11.97
C SER A 976 5.11 40.48 13.11
N LYS A 977 4.47 40.26 14.28
CA LYS A 977 4.64 41.10 15.48
C LYS A 977 5.79 40.66 16.38
N LEU A 978 6.42 39.51 16.08
CA LEU A 978 7.58 39.01 16.82
C LEU A 978 8.82 39.83 16.47
N ASP A 979 9.66 40.07 17.47
CA ASP A 979 10.99 40.66 17.27
C ASP A 979 11.99 39.59 16.75
N PHE A 980 11.69 38.30 16.98
CA PHE A 980 12.48 37.16 16.48
C PHE A 980 11.69 35.85 16.48
N LEU A 981 11.60 35.19 15.31
CA LEU A 981 11.01 33.86 15.11
C LEU A 981 12.06 32.85 14.66
N VAL A 982 12.27 31.80 15.46
CA VAL A 982 13.12 30.66 15.11
C VAL A 982 12.27 29.44 14.82
N VAL A 983 12.57 28.71 13.74
CA VAL A 983 11.92 27.44 13.42
C VAL A 983 12.96 26.34 13.28
N GLN A 984 12.80 25.28 14.06
CA GLN A 984 13.64 24.09 13.99
C GLN A 984 12.79 22.92 13.50
N ASP A 985 13.04 22.49 12.26
CA ASP A 985 12.23 21.51 11.55
C ASP A 985 13.09 20.69 10.56
N LEU A 986 12.53 19.60 10.04
CA LEU A 986 13.14 18.76 9.02
C LEU A 986 13.17 19.46 7.65
N TYR A 987 12.19 20.33 7.36
CA TYR A 987 12.01 20.97 6.05
C TYR A 987 11.99 22.48 6.16
N HIS A 988 12.75 23.16 5.30
CA HIS A 988 12.73 24.63 5.19
C HIS A 988 11.45 25.14 4.50
N THR A 989 10.65 24.25 3.92
CA THR A 989 9.42 24.53 3.14
C THR A 989 8.12 24.43 3.94
N THR A 990 8.17 24.10 5.24
CA THR A 990 6.94 24.13 6.05
C THR A 990 6.40 25.55 6.11
N ALA A 991 5.07 25.71 6.14
CA ALA A 991 4.44 27.04 6.20
C ALA A 991 5.00 27.90 7.34
N THR A 992 5.28 27.29 8.49
CA THR A 992 5.88 28.02 9.62
C THR A 992 7.35 28.39 9.38
N ALA A 993 8.16 27.51 8.79
CA ALA A 993 9.54 27.84 8.41
C ALA A 993 9.60 28.98 7.37
N GLN A 994 8.62 29.05 6.48
CA GLN A 994 8.49 30.15 5.51
C GLN A 994 8.21 31.53 6.15
N HIS A 995 7.81 31.59 7.43
CA HIS A 995 7.73 32.83 8.22
C HIS A 995 8.96 33.12 9.09
N ALA A 996 9.86 32.15 9.31
CA ALA A 996 10.96 32.25 10.28
C ALA A 996 12.02 33.30 9.93
N ASP A 997 12.61 33.94 10.93
CA ASP A 997 13.85 34.72 10.76
C ASP A 997 15.06 33.79 10.69
N LEU A 998 15.08 32.75 11.53
CA LEU A 998 16.15 31.75 11.58
C LEU A 998 15.56 30.34 11.48
N VAL A 999 16.05 29.54 10.53
CA VAL A 999 15.74 28.11 10.42
C VAL A 999 16.94 27.27 10.89
N LEU A 1000 16.69 26.32 11.79
CA LEU A 1000 17.69 25.35 12.27
C LEU A 1000 17.36 23.95 11.71
N PRO A 1001 18.28 23.29 10.98
CA PRO A 1001 17.99 22.04 10.29
C PRO A 1001 18.01 20.85 11.25
N ALA A 1002 16.84 20.22 11.47
CA ALA A 1002 16.68 19.10 12.38
C ALA A 1002 16.71 17.72 11.68
N ALA A 1003 17.27 16.73 12.38
CA ALA A 1003 17.25 15.33 11.98
C ALA A 1003 15.85 14.70 12.18
N GLY A 1004 15.43 13.83 11.25
CA GLY A 1004 14.20 13.06 11.38
C GLY A 1004 14.30 11.91 12.39
N TRP A 1005 13.19 11.24 12.68
CA TRP A 1005 13.16 10.16 13.69
C TRP A 1005 14.12 9.00 13.36
N GLY A 1006 14.23 8.61 12.09
CA GLY A 1006 15.19 7.58 11.65
C GLY A 1006 16.63 8.07 11.53
N GLU A 1007 16.94 9.31 11.91
CA GLU A 1007 18.28 9.93 11.82
C GLU A 1007 18.87 10.27 13.20
N LYS A 1008 18.18 9.86 14.27
CA LYS A 1008 18.50 10.08 15.68
C LYS A 1008 18.17 8.85 16.52
N GLU A 1009 18.47 8.90 17.82
CA GLU A 1009 18.20 7.82 18.77
C GLU A 1009 17.46 8.38 20.00
N GLY A 1010 16.60 7.57 20.63
CA GLY A 1010 15.78 7.95 21.77
C GLY A 1010 14.51 7.09 21.87
N THR A 1011 13.50 7.52 22.63
CA THR A 1011 12.27 6.75 22.84
C THR A 1011 11.01 7.48 22.37
N PHE A 1012 10.00 6.70 21.96
CA PHE A 1012 8.61 7.15 21.80
C PHE A 1012 7.70 6.39 22.77
N ILE A 1013 6.73 7.09 23.37
CA ILE A 1013 5.70 6.51 24.24
C ILE A 1013 4.35 6.52 23.49
N ASN A 1014 3.84 5.33 23.19
CA ASN A 1014 2.63 5.13 22.39
C ASN A 1014 1.32 5.27 23.21
N SER A 1015 0.15 5.08 22.59
CA SER A 1015 -1.15 5.24 23.28
C SER A 1015 -1.35 4.29 24.46
N GLU A 1016 -0.84 3.06 24.37
CA GLU A 1016 -0.96 2.04 25.42
C GLU A 1016 0.20 2.10 26.44
N ARG A 1017 0.84 3.26 26.62
CA ARG A 1017 1.97 3.48 27.56
C ARG A 1017 3.25 2.70 27.22
N ARG A 1018 3.36 2.09 26.03
CA ARG A 1018 4.56 1.35 25.61
C ARG A 1018 5.65 2.33 25.15
N ILE A 1019 6.78 2.27 25.83
CA ILE A 1019 8.04 2.93 25.47
C ILE A 1019 8.72 2.04 24.44
N GLY A 1020 8.91 2.54 23.22
CA GLY A 1020 9.61 1.85 22.14
C GLY A 1020 10.83 2.63 21.68
N LEU A 1021 11.88 1.92 21.27
CA LEU A 1021 13.16 2.49 20.88
C LEU A 1021 13.13 3.03 19.44
N VAL A 1022 13.55 4.28 19.28
CA VAL A 1022 13.83 4.93 17.99
C VAL A 1022 15.33 4.78 17.72
N LYS A 1023 15.68 4.25 16.55
CA LYS A 1023 17.06 3.98 16.15
C LYS A 1023 17.45 4.80 14.92
N LYS A 1024 18.73 5.16 14.85
CA LYS A 1024 19.35 5.86 13.72
C LYS A 1024 19.62 4.86 12.59
N VAL A 1025 18.77 4.89 11.57
CA VAL A 1025 18.84 4.03 10.36
C VAL A 1025 19.27 4.79 9.10
N ALA A 1026 19.33 6.12 9.18
CA ALA A 1026 19.80 7.02 8.14
C ALA A 1026 20.75 8.09 8.74
N LYS A 1027 21.57 8.71 7.88
CA LYS A 1027 22.35 9.92 8.23
C LYS A 1027 21.49 11.14 7.95
N ALA A 1028 21.56 12.15 8.82
CA ALA A 1028 20.89 13.42 8.56
C ALA A 1028 21.56 14.14 7.36
N PRO A 1029 20.81 14.83 6.50
CA PRO A 1029 21.36 15.41 5.27
C PRO A 1029 22.15 16.70 5.55
N GLY A 1030 23.33 16.82 4.91
CA GLY A 1030 24.20 17.98 5.05
C GLY A 1030 24.70 18.17 6.48
N GLN A 1031 24.41 19.34 7.05
CA GLN A 1031 24.72 19.73 8.42
C GLN A 1031 23.49 19.69 9.35
N ALA A 1032 22.40 19.02 8.98
CA ALA A 1032 21.26 18.81 9.87
C ALA A 1032 21.67 18.00 11.10
N LEU A 1033 21.25 18.41 12.30
CA LEU A 1033 21.62 17.82 13.59
C LEU A 1033 20.39 17.22 14.29
N ALA A 1034 20.58 16.19 15.12
CA ALA A 1034 19.56 15.79 16.09
C ALA A 1034 19.21 16.97 17.00
N ASP A 1035 17.92 17.14 17.34
CA ASP A 1035 17.49 18.22 18.23
C ASP A 1035 18.25 18.18 19.56
N PHE A 1036 18.62 16.98 20.05
CA PHE A 1036 19.50 16.80 21.21
C PHE A 1036 20.84 17.56 21.08
N HIS A 1037 21.52 17.44 19.94
CA HIS A 1037 22.79 18.12 19.68
C HIS A 1037 22.60 19.63 19.50
N ILE A 1038 21.50 20.05 18.86
CA ILE A 1038 21.17 21.49 18.73
C ILE A 1038 20.94 22.10 20.11
N LEU A 1039 20.28 21.37 21.02
CA LEU A 1039 20.06 21.79 22.41
C LEU A 1039 21.38 21.86 23.20
N GLN A 1040 22.29 20.90 23.05
CA GLN A 1040 23.62 20.96 23.65
C GLN A 1040 24.44 22.17 23.13
N LEU A 1041 24.37 22.46 21.84
CA LEU A 1041 25.01 23.63 21.23
C LEU A 1041 24.39 24.94 21.73
N ILE A 1042 23.06 25.05 21.83
CA ILE A 1042 22.41 26.21 22.44
C ILE A 1042 22.85 26.36 23.91
N ALA A 1043 22.93 25.27 24.69
CA ALA A 1043 23.43 25.34 26.07
C ALA A 1043 24.89 25.84 26.14
N HIS A 1044 25.72 25.49 25.16
CA HIS A 1044 27.10 25.96 25.03
C HIS A 1044 27.18 27.46 24.74
N TYR A 1045 26.57 27.92 23.64
CA TYR A 1045 26.58 29.34 23.25
C TYR A 1045 25.77 30.23 24.21
N TRP A 1046 24.81 29.67 24.96
CA TRP A 1046 24.14 30.36 26.03
C TRP A 1046 25.06 30.57 27.25
N GLY A 1047 25.99 29.65 27.49
CA GLY A 1047 26.93 29.66 28.62
C GLY A 1047 26.47 28.84 29.83
N CYS A 1048 25.62 27.82 29.64
CA CYS A 1048 25.03 27.03 30.72
C CYS A 1048 25.32 25.51 30.65
N SER A 1049 26.21 25.04 29.76
CA SER A 1049 26.57 23.60 29.61
C SER A 1049 26.89 22.87 30.92
N GLY A 1050 27.45 23.56 31.92
CA GLY A 1050 27.75 22.95 33.22
C GLY A 1050 26.52 22.36 33.93
N MET A 1051 25.34 22.97 33.76
CA MET A 1051 24.07 22.44 34.28
C MET A 1051 23.61 21.17 33.55
N PHE A 1052 24.12 20.95 32.33
CA PHE A 1052 23.71 19.87 31.45
C PHE A 1052 24.78 18.77 31.30
N ALA A 1053 25.79 18.73 32.18
CA ALA A 1053 26.87 17.75 32.12
C ALA A 1053 26.39 16.28 32.26
N ARG A 1054 25.26 16.03 32.95
CA ARG A 1054 24.61 14.70 32.99
C ARG A 1054 23.83 14.35 31.71
N TRP A 1055 23.56 15.32 30.84
CA TRP A 1055 22.79 15.17 29.59
C TRP A 1055 23.73 14.96 28.38
N ALA A 1056 24.69 14.05 28.54
CA ALA A 1056 25.73 13.81 27.53
C ALA A 1056 25.19 13.15 26.25
N SER A 1057 24.15 12.32 26.38
CA SER A 1057 23.49 11.60 25.27
C SER A 1057 22.00 11.40 25.57
N PRO A 1058 21.17 11.00 24.59
CA PRO A 1058 19.78 10.61 24.83
C PRO A 1058 19.65 9.52 25.90
N GLU A 1059 20.51 8.50 25.87
CA GLU A 1059 20.50 7.42 26.88
C GLU A 1059 20.83 7.93 28.28
N ALA A 1060 21.80 8.85 28.42
CA ALA A 1060 22.07 9.50 29.71
C ALA A 1060 20.90 10.37 30.19
N ALA A 1061 20.16 11.00 29.28
CA ALA A 1061 18.91 11.69 29.60
C ALA A 1061 17.81 10.71 30.04
N PHE A 1062 17.71 9.53 29.43
CA PHE A 1062 16.77 8.48 29.84
C PHE A 1062 17.05 7.98 31.26
N GLU A 1063 18.31 7.86 31.68
CA GLU A 1063 18.67 7.57 33.08
C GLU A 1063 18.17 8.65 34.06
N LEU A 1064 18.25 9.93 33.69
CA LEU A 1064 17.64 11.01 34.49
C LEU A 1064 16.11 10.85 34.55
N LEU A 1065 15.46 10.47 33.45
CA LEU A 1065 14.02 10.20 33.44
C LEU A 1065 13.66 8.99 34.32
N LYS A 1066 14.49 7.95 34.38
CA LYS A 1066 14.36 6.82 35.33
C LYS A 1066 14.41 7.30 36.78
N GLU A 1067 15.44 8.07 37.16
CA GLU A 1067 15.56 8.67 38.50
C GLU A 1067 14.35 9.57 38.86
N ILE A 1068 13.91 10.41 37.93
CA ILE A 1068 12.73 11.28 38.10
C ILE A 1068 11.46 10.43 38.28
N SER A 1069 11.23 9.42 37.43
CA SER A 1069 10.01 8.62 37.45
C SER A 1069 9.80 7.82 38.74
N ARG A 1070 10.88 7.54 39.49
CA ARG A 1070 10.88 6.68 40.68
C ARG A 1070 9.81 7.07 41.70
N GLY A 1071 8.94 6.12 42.04
CA GLY A 1071 7.83 6.27 42.98
C GLY A 1071 6.61 7.03 42.44
N LYS A 1072 6.56 7.41 41.16
CA LYS A 1072 5.37 7.99 40.51
C LYS A 1072 4.61 6.89 39.73
N PRO A 1073 3.33 7.13 39.35
CA PRO A 1073 2.56 6.19 38.53
C PRO A 1073 3.17 5.81 37.17
N CYS A 1074 4.12 6.60 36.66
CA CYS A 1074 4.88 6.34 35.43
C CYS A 1074 6.32 5.86 35.69
N ASP A 1075 6.61 5.28 36.86
CA ASP A 1075 7.93 4.74 37.23
C ASP A 1075 8.48 3.81 36.15
N ILE A 1076 9.72 4.04 35.71
CA ILE A 1076 10.45 3.22 34.74
C ILE A 1076 11.83 2.80 35.25
N SER A 1077 12.08 2.94 36.56
CA SER A 1077 13.37 2.65 37.20
C SER A 1077 13.85 1.19 37.06
N GLY A 1078 12.95 0.25 36.78
CA GLY A 1078 13.25 -1.14 36.47
C GLY A 1078 13.52 -1.44 35.00
N ILE A 1079 13.55 -0.44 34.12
CA ILE A 1079 14.12 -0.58 32.77
C ILE A 1079 15.64 -0.47 32.90
N GLU A 1080 16.37 -1.53 32.55
CA GLU A 1080 17.84 -1.58 32.65
C GLU A 1080 18.49 -0.54 31.74
N ASP A 1081 18.27 -0.64 30.43
CA ASP A 1081 18.87 0.19 29.38
C ASP A 1081 18.00 0.20 28.10
N TYR A 1082 18.49 0.82 27.02
CA TYR A 1082 17.83 0.77 25.70
C TYR A 1082 17.79 -0.63 25.07
N HIS A 1083 18.75 -1.51 25.38
CA HIS A 1083 18.76 -2.88 24.87
C HIS A 1083 17.58 -3.70 25.46
N MET A 1084 17.24 -3.51 26.73
CA MET A 1084 16.07 -4.13 27.36
C MET A 1084 14.76 -3.68 26.69
N ILE A 1085 14.64 -2.40 26.31
CA ILE A 1085 13.47 -1.87 25.58
C ILE A 1085 13.36 -2.56 24.21
N ASP A 1086 14.45 -2.64 23.46
CA ASP A 1086 14.48 -3.21 22.11
C ASP A 1086 14.21 -4.73 22.12
N ALA A 1087 14.93 -5.48 22.96
CA ALA A 1087 14.82 -6.93 23.07
C ALA A 1087 13.44 -7.42 23.50
N ARG A 1088 12.63 -6.56 24.13
CA ARG A 1088 11.25 -6.86 24.56
C ARG A 1088 10.17 -6.30 23.62
N GLY A 1089 10.53 -5.68 22.50
CA GLY A 1089 9.55 -5.05 21.59
C GLY A 1089 8.83 -3.85 22.22
N GLY A 1090 9.52 -3.12 23.10
CA GLY A 1090 9.01 -1.98 23.86
C GLY A 1090 8.29 -2.38 25.16
N ILE A 1091 8.44 -1.55 26.20
CA ILE A 1091 8.00 -1.83 27.59
C ILE A 1091 6.88 -0.87 28.00
N GLN A 1092 5.78 -1.38 28.56
CA GLN A 1092 4.71 -0.55 29.11
C GLN A 1092 5.00 -0.10 30.55
N TRP A 1093 4.98 1.22 30.79
CA TRP A 1093 5.11 1.76 32.15
C TRP A 1093 3.83 1.54 32.99
N PRO A 1094 3.91 1.44 34.33
CA PRO A 1094 5.12 1.54 35.15
C PRO A 1094 5.94 0.24 35.26
N LEU A 1095 7.27 0.29 35.16
CA LEU A 1095 8.16 -0.79 35.56
C LEU A 1095 9.12 -0.28 36.65
N PRO A 1096 8.74 -0.37 37.94
CA PRO A 1096 9.61 0.03 39.03
C PRO A 1096 10.68 -1.03 39.30
N GLU A 1097 11.82 -0.61 39.82
CA GLU A 1097 12.96 -1.47 40.15
C GLU A 1097 12.56 -2.67 41.03
N GLY A 1098 13.12 -3.85 40.73
CA GLY A 1098 12.79 -5.11 41.40
C GLY A 1098 11.47 -5.78 40.96
N SER A 1099 10.69 -5.15 40.09
CA SER A 1099 9.50 -5.78 39.49
C SER A 1099 9.86 -6.59 38.24
N ALA A 1100 9.18 -7.72 38.04
CA ALA A 1100 9.26 -8.44 36.78
C ALA A 1100 8.64 -7.61 35.64
N PRO A 1101 9.29 -7.50 34.47
CA PRO A 1101 8.66 -6.90 33.29
C PRO A 1101 7.44 -7.71 32.85
N PRO A 1102 6.36 -7.08 32.35
CA PRO A 1102 5.19 -7.78 31.87
C PRO A 1102 5.55 -8.70 30.69
N GLU A 1103 4.88 -9.85 30.56
CA GLU A 1103 5.16 -10.82 29.49
C GLU A 1103 4.95 -10.22 28.10
N THR A 1104 3.88 -9.44 27.89
CA THR A 1104 3.61 -8.72 26.63
C THR A 1104 2.86 -7.41 26.84
N GLU A 1105 1.77 -7.45 27.61
CA GLU A 1105 0.83 -6.33 27.83
C GLU A 1105 0.37 -6.27 29.31
N ARG A 1106 0.00 -5.08 29.82
CA ARG A 1106 -0.54 -4.90 31.18
C ARG A 1106 -1.49 -3.69 31.33
N ARG A 1107 -2.69 -3.98 31.80
CA ARG A 1107 -3.75 -3.03 32.21
C ARG A 1107 -3.45 -2.38 33.56
N LEU A 1108 -3.99 -1.18 33.77
CA LEU A 1108 -3.99 -0.52 35.09
C LEU A 1108 -5.33 -0.73 35.81
N PHE A 1109 -5.33 -0.51 37.12
CA PHE A 1109 -6.51 -0.53 37.99
C PHE A 1109 -7.21 -1.89 38.12
N ALA A 1110 -6.53 -2.99 37.79
CA ALA A 1110 -7.03 -4.36 37.99
C ALA A 1110 -7.23 -4.74 39.47
N ASP A 1111 -6.62 -3.99 40.38
CA ASP A 1111 -6.80 -4.06 41.84
C ASP A 1111 -7.86 -3.05 42.37
N GLY A 1112 -8.49 -2.29 41.48
CA GLY A 1112 -9.43 -1.23 41.81
C GLY A 1112 -8.81 -0.03 42.55
N ARG A 1113 -7.47 0.15 42.51
CA ARG A 1113 -6.79 1.27 43.19
C ARG A 1113 -6.34 2.34 42.21
N PHE A 1114 -6.79 3.56 42.41
CA PHE A 1114 -6.43 4.74 41.61
C PHE A 1114 -5.32 5.56 42.29
N TYR A 1115 -4.76 6.53 41.57
CA TYR A 1115 -3.61 7.34 42.03
C TYR A 1115 -3.97 8.57 42.87
N HIS A 1116 -5.22 8.68 43.30
CA HIS A 1116 -5.62 9.60 44.37
C HIS A 1116 -5.14 9.09 45.74
N ALA A 1117 -5.00 9.98 46.73
CA ALA A 1117 -4.43 9.64 48.04
C ALA A 1117 -5.23 8.59 48.85
N ASP A 1118 -6.54 8.48 48.62
CA ASP A 1118 -7.44 7.48 49.19
C ASP A 1118 -7.59 6.22 48.31
N GLY A 1119 -6.90 6.17 47.17
CA GLY A 1119 -6.98 5.06 46.21
C GLY A 1119 -8.24 5.03 45.35
N ARG A 1120 -9.09 6.08 45.34
CA ARG A 1120 -10.41 6.06 44.69
C ARG A 1120 -10.50 6.96 43.45
N ALA A 1121 -11.27 6.53 42.45
CA ALA A 1121 -11.63 7.35 41.30
C ALA A 1121 -12.69 8.40 41.65
N ARG A 1122 -12.78 9.47 40.85
CA ARG A 1122 -13.75 10.56 41.04
C ARG A 1122 -14.76 10.61 39.91
N PHE A 1123 -16.04 10.65 40.27
CA PHE A 1123 -17.10 11.13 39.39
C PHE A 1123 -16.99 12.64 39.24
N LEU A 1124 -16.92 13.11 37.99
CA LEU A 1124 -16.74 14.53 37.66
C LEU A 1124 -17.72 14.91 36.55
N TYR A 1125 -18.40 16.04 36.75
CA TYR A 1125 -19.51 16.49 35.92
C TYR A 1125 -19.69 18.01 36.08
N ASP A 1126 -20.34 18.63 35.10
CA ASP A 1126 -20.85 20.00 35.09
C ASP A 1126 -22.06 20.05 34.14
N LEU A 1127 -22.89 21.09 34.25
CA LEU A 1127 -23.96 21.37 33.29
C LEU A 1127 -23.39 21.60 31.88
N PRO A 1128 -23.99 20.98 30.83
CA PRO A 1128 -23.62 21.25 29.43
C PRO A 1128 -23.73 22.73 29.08
N ARG A 1129 -22.75 23.21 28.32
CA ARG A 1129 -22.62 24.59 27.87
C ARG A 1129 -23.10 24.71 26.43
N PRO A 1130 -23.84 25.77 26.06
CA PRO A 1130 -24.18 26.02 24.66
C PRO A 1130 -22.92 26.06 23.77
N ALA A 1131 -22.94 25.29 22.69
CA ALA A 1131 -21.89 25.34 21.68
C ALA A 1131 -21.89 26.73 21.00
N PRO A 1132 -20.75 27.46 20.96
CA PRO A 1132 -20.76 28.88 20.62
C PRO A 1132 -20.86 29.19 19.11
N GLU A 1133 -20.63 28.22 18.23
CA GLU A 1133 -20.64 28.41 16.77
C GLU A 1133 -21.64 27.49 16.06
N MET A 1134 -22.89 27.48 16.53
CA MET A 1134 -23.97 26.75 15.85
C MET A 1134 -24.52 27.54 14.64
N ALA A 1135 -25.27 26.82 13.81
CA ALA A 1135 -25.90 27.35 12.61
C ALA A 1135 -27.00 28.37 12.94
N ASP A 1136 -27.13 29.38 12.09
CA ASP A 1136 -28.12 30.45 12.19
C ASP A 1136 -28.66 30.82 10.80
N ALA A 1137 -29.41 31.92 10.69
CA ALA A 1137 -30.00 32.35 9.43
C ALA A 1137 -28.98 32.86 8.39
N GLU A 1138 -27.77 33.26 8.81
CA GLU A 1138 -26.70 33.74 7.94
C GLU A 1138 -25.73 32.61 7.55
N TYR A 1139 -25.47 31.71 8.50
CA TYR A 1139 -24.61 30.53 8.38
C TYR A 1139 -25.42 29.25 8.66
N PRO A 1140 -26.27 28.80 7.70
CA PRO A 1140 -27.27 27.75 7.95
C PRO A 1140 -26.73 26.32 7.96
N PHE A 1141 -25.42 26.11 7.80
CA PHE A 1141 -24.78 24.80 7.80
C PHE A 1141 -23.79 24.65 8.95
N ILE A 1142 -23.66 23.43 9.49
CA ILE A 1142 -22.54 23.05 10.36
C ILE A 1142 -21.43 22.42 9.52
N LEU A 1143 -20.23 23.01 9.55
CA LEU A 1143 -19.03 22.40 9.01
C LEU A 1143 -18.32 21.56 10.08
N LEU A 1144 -18.11 20.29 9.76
CA LEU A 1144 -17.33 19.34 10.55
C LEU A 1144 -15.90 19.19 10.01
N SER A 1145 -14.96 18.84 10.88
CA SER A 1145 -13.54 18.65 10.51
C SER A 1145 -12.95 17.34 11.04
N GLY A 1146 -12.04 16.74 10.27
CA GLY A 1146 -11.40 15.48 10.65
C GLY A 1146 -10.30 15.06 9.67
N ARG A 1147 -9.87 13.80 9.74
CA ARG A 1147 -8.94 13.24 8.74
C ARG A 1147 -9.75 12.74 7.55
N GLY A 1148 -9.29 13.03 6.34
CA GLY A 1148 -9.96 12.64 5.08
C GLY A 1148 -9.40 11.37 4.42
N SER A 1149 -8.15 10.99 4.72
CA SER A 1149 -7.53 9.79 4.17
C SER A 1149 -6.52 9.18 5.13
N SER A 1150 -6.38 7.85 5.07
CA SER A 1150 -5.32 7.12 5.80
C SER A 1150 -3.93 7.35 5.18
N ALA A 1151 -3.83 7.95 3.99
CA ALA A 1151 -2.57 8.31 3.33
C ALA A 1151 -1.98 9.64 3.81
N GLN A 1152 -2.80 10.59 4.28
CA GLN A 1152 -2.33 11.93 4.69
C GLN A 1152 -1.98 12.02 6.19
N TRP A 1153 -0.95 12.79 6.53
CA TRP A 1153 -0.55 13.07 7.91
C TRP A 1153 -0.58 14.56 8.21
N HIS A 1154 -1.52 14.97 9.07
CA HIS A 1154 -1.69 16.36 9.51
C HIS A 1154 -1.60 17.34 8.32
N THR A 1155 -0.58 18.19 8.29
CA THR A 1155 -0.38 19.29 7.33
C THR A 1155 0.28 18.87 6.01
N GLY A 1156 0.23 17.57 5.65
CA GLY A 1156 0.80 17.04 4.40
C GLY A 1156 2.33 16.92 4.36
N THR A 1157 3.07 17.83 5.02
CA THR A 1157 4.55 18.02 4.95
C THR A 1157 5.44 16.77 4.96
N ARG A 1158 5.02 15.64 5.56
CA ARG A 1158 5.73 14.35 5.45
C ARG A 1158 5.16 13.44 4.37
N THR A 1159 3.84 13.30 4.30
CA THR A 1159 3.17 12.35 3.40
C THR A 1159 3.22 12.80 1.95
N ASP A 1160 3.21 14.10 1.72
CA ASP A 1160 3.30 14.73 0.40
C ASP A 1160 4.73 14.65 -0.16
N LYS A 1161 5.66 13.95 0.52
CA LYS A 1161 6.97 13.57 -0.03
C LYS A 1161 6.94 12.23 -0.78
N SER A 1162 5.96 11.36 -0.49
CA SER A 1162 5.80 10.07 -1.18
C SER A 1162 4.82 10.17 -2.36
N ASP A 1163 5.26 9.77 -3.56
CA ASP A 1163 4.38 9.62 -4.72
C ASP A 1163 3.20 8.68 -4.46
N VAL A 1164 3.45 7.57 -3.75
CA VAL A 1164 2.43 6.57 -3.42
C VAL A 1164 1.34 7.19 -2.55
N LEU A 1165 1.72 7.93 -1.50
CA LEU A 1165 0.74 8.57 -0.62
C LEU A 1165 -0.01 9.73 -1.31
N ARG A 1166 0.66 10.49 -2.19
CA ARG A 1166 0.01 11.53 -3.01
C ARG A 1166 -1.03 10.94 -3.98
N GLN A 1167 -0.80 9.74 -4.51
CA GLN A 1167 -1.77 9.06 -5.37
C GLN A 1167 -2.97 8.48 -4.60
N LEU A 1168 -2.78 8.13 -3.32
CA LEU A 1168 -3.83 7.63 -2.42
C LEU A 1168 -4.58 8.75 -1.67
N ALA A 1169 -4.29 10.02 -1.97
CA ALA A 1169 -4.91 11.19 -1.36
C ALA A 1169 -5.74 11.99 -2.39
N PRO A 1170 -6.84 12.64 -1.98
CA PRO A 1170 -7.58 13.55 -2.86
C PRO A 1170 -6.70 14.72 -3.31
N LYS A 1171 -6.62 14.94 -4.63
CA LYS A 1171 -5.72 15.93 -5.26
C LYS A 1171 -6.17 17.39 -5.10
N SER A 1172 -7.45 17.61 -4.81
CA SER A 1172 -8.05 18.92 -4.61
C SER A 1172 -8.64 19.04 -3.21
N ILE A 1173 -8.82 20.27 -2.74
CA ILE A 1173 -9.62 20.58 -1.56
C ILE A 1173 -11.07 20.22 -1.89
N TYR A 1174 -11.69 19.39 -1.05
CA TYR A 1174 -13.08 18.97 -1.24
C TYR A 1174 -13.93 19.20 0.01
N ILE A 1175 -15.24 19.33 -0.22
CA ILE A 1175 -16.27 19.43 0.81
C ILE A 1175 -17.30 18.31 0.62
N GLU A 1176 -17.50 17.48 1.64
CA GLU A 1176 -18.60 16.51 1.65
C GLU A 1176 -19.92 17.24 1.93
N MET A 1177 -20.92 17.01 1.10
CA MET A 1177 -22.25 17.63 1.21
C MET A 1177 -23.36 16.60 1.09
N ASN A 1178 -24.43 16.76 1.87
CA ASN A 1178 -25.59 15.86 1.81
C ASN A 1178 -26.32 15.98 0.45
N PRO A 1179 -26.85 14.90 -0.14
CA PRO A 1179 -27.57 14.96 -1.42
C PRO A 1179 -28.84 15.82 -1.41
N VAL A 1180 -29.51 16.01 -0.27
CA VAL A 1180 -30.67 16.90 -0.14
C VAL A 1180 -30.23 18.35 -0.26
N ASP A 1181 -29.19 18.74 0.48
CA ASP A 1181 -28.62 20.08 0.46
C ASP A 1181 -28.00 20.45 -0.87
N ALA A 1182 -27.27 19.51 -1.49
CA ALA A 1182 -26.69 19.69 -2.81
C ALA A 1182 -27.78 19.99 -3.86
N ARG A 1183 -28.89 19.25 -3.85
CA ARG A 1183 -30.06 19.54 -4.71
C ARG A 1183 -30.73 20.88 -4.38
N ARG A 1184 -30.86 21.23 -3.10
CA ARG A 1184 -31.43 22.51 -2.64
C ARG A 1184 -30.60 23.72 -3.11
N LEU A 1185 -29.29 23.56 -3.21
CA LEU A 1185 -28.35 24.61 -3.63
C LEU A 1185 -27.98 24.57 -5.13
N GLY A 1186 -28.43 23.55 -5.87
CA GLY A 1186 -28.07 23.35 -7.28
C GLY A 1186 -26.59 23.01 -7.49
N ILE A 1187 -26.03 22.15 -6.64
CA ILE A 1187 -24.63 21.73 -6.63
C ILE A 1187 -24.54 20.24 -7.00
N GLU A 1188 -23.65 19.88 -7.91
CA GLU A 1188 -23.28 18.50 -8.26
C GLU A 1188 -21.84 18.15 -7.82
N THR A 1189 -21.49 16.86 -7.77
CA THR A 1189 -20.12 16.44 -7.44
C THR A 1189 -19.13 16.94 -8.49
N GLY A 1190 -18.07 17.62 -8.04
CA GLY A 1190 -17.07 18.26 -8.88
C GLY A 1190 -17.20 19.78 -8.94
N ASP A 1191 -18.40 20.33 -8.70
CA ASP A 1191 -18.65 21.78 -8.74
C ASP A 1191 -17.80 22.56 -7.75
N SER A 1192 -17.53 23.82 -8.08
CA SER A 1192 -16.81 24.74 -7.20
C SER A 1192 -17.77 25.38 -6.20
N VAL A 1193 -17.58 25.08 -4.92
CA VAL A 1193 -18.40 25.56 -3.80
C VAL A 1193 -17.62 26.61 -3.02
N ARG A 1194 -18.25 27.77 -2.83
CA ARG A 1194 -17.81 28.81 -1.91
C ARG A 1194 -18.29 28.45 -0.50
N VAL A 1195 -17.34 28.37 0.43
CA VAL A 1195 -17.58 28.03 1.84
C VAL A 1195 -17.21 29.25 2.68
N THR A 1196 -18.20 29.98 3.15
CA THR A 1196 -18.03 31.19 3.98
C THR A 1196 -18.31 30.85 5.44
N SER A 1197 -17.37 31.09 6.36
CA SER A 1197 -17.62 31.13 7.81
C SER A 1197 -17.63 32.58 8.32
N ARG A 1198 -17.78 32.77 9.63
CA ARG A 1198 -17.63 34.09 10.28
C ARG A 1198 -16.20 34.64 10.20
N ASN A 1199 -15.20 33.79 9.96
CA ASN A 1199 -13.77 34.15 10.00
C ASN A 1199 -13.14 34.30 8.61
N ALA A 1200 -13.55 33.45 7.66
CA ALA A 1200 -12.89 33.35 6.36
C ALA A 1200 -13.84 32.80 5.29
N GLU A 1201 -13.42 32.92 4.04
CA GLU A 1201 -14.07 32.32 2.89
C GLU A 1201 -13.04 31.51 2.09
N ILE A 1202 -13.43 30.30 1.69
CA ILE A 1202 -12.57 29.39 0.92
C ILE A 1202 -13.35 28.78 -0.26
N MET A 1203 -12.61 28.22 -1.21
CA MET A 1203 -13.18 27.43 -2.30
C MET A 1203 -12.85 25.95 -2.11
N ALA A 1204 -13.83 25.07 -2.32
CA ALA A 1204 -13.67 23.62 -2.27
C ALA A 1204 -14.50 22.96 -3.40
N SER A 1205 -14.05 21.80 -3.89
CA SER A 1205 -14.83 21.01 -4.85
C SER A 1205 -15.89 20.18 -4.12
N ALA A 1206 -17.13 20.20 -4.60
CA ALA A 1206 -18.22 19.44 -4.02
C ALA A 1206 -17.97 17.92 -4.15
N PHE A 1207 -18.19 17.19 -3.06
CA PHE A 1207 -18.32 15.75 -3.06
C PHE A 1207 -19.68 15.40 -2.43
N VAL A 1208 -20.68 15.12 -3.26
CA VAL A 1208 -22.04 14.86 -2.79
C VAL A 1208 -22.13 13.42 -2.27
N THR A 1209 -22.43 13.25 -0.99
CA THR A 1209 -22.38 11.95 -0.29
C THR A 1209 -23.36 11.89 0.90
N PRO A 1210 -24.04 10.76 1.13
CA PRO A 1210 -24.91 10.57 2.31
C PRO A 1210 -24.13 10.31 3.62
N THR A 1211 -22.81 10.50 3.65
CA THR A 1211 -21.97 10.32 4.86
C THR A 1211 -22.08 11.46 5.87
N VAL A 1212 -22.64 12.61 5.46
CA VAL A 1212 -22.96 13.77 6.30
C VAL A 1212 -24.49 13.97 6.33
N ALA A 1213 -25.03 14.43 7.48
CA ALA A 1213 -26.46 14.69 7.62
C ALA A 1213 -26.92 15.96 6.89
N GLU A 1214 -28.23 16.15 6.73
CA GLU A 1214 -28.81 17.40 6.21
C GLU A 1214 -28.44 18.59 7.13
N GLY A 1215 -28.13 19.74 6.53
CA GLY A 1215 -27.62 20.92 7.25
C GLY A 1215 -26.17 20.77 7.73
N GLN A 1216 -25.47 19.68 7.38
CA GLN A 1216 -24.08 19.45 7.74
C GLN A 1216 -23.19 19.26 6.51
N ALA A 1217 -21.92 19.63 6.65
CA ALA A 1217 -20.88 19.40 5.66
C ALA A 1217 -19.57 18.99 6.34
N PHE A 1218 -18.59 18.50 5.57
CA PHE A 1218 -17.28 18.13 6.12
C PHE A 1218 -16.12 18.51 5.21
N ILE A 1219 -15.05 19.05 5.81
CA ILE A 1219 -13.76 19.31 5.12
C ILE A 1219 -12.62 18.68 5.96
N PRO A 1220 -11.72 17.90 5.34
CA PRO A 1220 -10.51 17.41 5.99
C PRO A 1220 -9.59 18.50 6.51
N MET A 1221 -9.02 18.28 7.71
CA MET A 1221 -8.01 19.15 8.33
C MET A 1221 -6.64 19.18 7.62
N HIS A 1222 -6.50 18.47 6.49
CA HIS A 1222 -5.26 18.38 5.72
C HIS A 1222 -5.01 19.60 4.84
N TYR A 1223 -6.05 20.40 4.60
CA TYR A 1223 -6.01 21.59 3.79
C TYR A 1223 -5.81 22.81 4.70
N GLU A 1224 -4.77 23.60 4.43
CA GLU A 1224 -4.39 24.79 5.20
C GLU A 1224 -5.57 25.75 5.43
N VAL A 1225 -6.35 25.94 4.37
CA VAL A 1225 -7.53 26.82 4.35
C VAL A 1225 -8.66 26.36 5.29
N MET A 1226 -8.70 25.09 5.70
CA MET A 1226 -9.74 24.59 6.61
C MET A 1226 -9.67 25.30 7.97
N ASN A 1227 -8.46 25.48 8.51
CA ASN A 1227 -8.25 26.17 9.79
C ASN A 1227 -8.40 27.70 9.71
N GLN A 1228 -8.60 28.27 8.52
CA GLN A 1228 -9.03 29.67 8.37
C GLN A 1228 -10.50 29.84 8.76
N LEU A 1229 -11.33 28.82 8.53
CA LEU A 1229 -12.77 28.87 8.79
C LEU A 1229 -13.14 28.80 10.28
N VAL A 1230 -12.33 28.12 11.09
CA VAL A 1230 -12.66 27.73 12.47
C VAL A 1230 -12.20 28.77 13.49
N SER A 1231 -13.12 29.22 14.36
CA SER A 1231 -12.81 30.14 15.45
C SER A 1231 -11.97 29.50 16.56
N THR A 1232 -11.21 30.31 17.30
CA THR A 1232 -10.43 29.86 18.46
C THR A 1232 -11.30 29.74 19.71
N VAL A 1233 -12.16 28.72 19.75
CA VAL A 1233 -12.97 28.34 20.93
C VAL A 1233 -12.22 27.31 21.77
N LEU A 1234 -12.20 27.45 23.10
CA LEU A 1234 -11.38 26.62 24.00
C LEU A 1234 -12.22 25.87 25.05
N ASP A 1235 -11.84 24.63 25.35
CA ASP A 1235 -12.32 23.90 26.54
C ASP A 1235 -11.85 24.59 27.84
N PRO A 1236 -12.73 24.79 28.85
CA PRO A 1236 -12.43 25.63 30.01
C PRO A 1236 -11.40 25.02 30.98
N HIS A 1237 -11.15 23.71 30.94
CA HIS A 1237 -10.25 23.03 31.87
C HIS A 1237 -8.89 22.69 31.22
N SER A 1238 -8.93 22.22 29.97
CA SER A 1238 -7.77 21.78 29.22
C SER A 1238 -7.23 22.83 28.26
N ARG A 1239 -7.95 23.94 28.02
CA ARG A 1239 -7.63 24.97 27.00
C ARG A 1239 -7.35 24.37 25.61
N GLN A 1240 -7.95 23.22 25.31
CA GLN A 1240 -7.82 22.60 24.00
C GLN A 1240 -8.77 23.29 23.01
N PRO A 1241 -8.29 23.70 21.82
CA PRO A 1241 -9.15 24.32 20.81
C PRO A 1241 -10.18 23.35 20.18
N SER A 1242 -11.37 23.90 19.95
CA SER A 1242 -12.53 23.23 19.37
C SER A 1242 -12.50 23.24 17.84
N PHE A 1243 -11.75 22.31 17.24
CA PHE A 1243 -11.67 22.21 15.77
C PHE A 1243 -12.90 21.63 15.08
N LYS A 1244 -13.76 20.89 15.78
CA LYS A 1244 -14.64 19.87 15.17
C LYS A 1244 -15.93 20.40 14.53
N CYS A 1245 -16.31 21.63 14.80
CA CYS A 1245 -17.61 22.20 14.44
C CYS A 1245 -17.47 23.73 14.34
N CYS A 1246 -17.92 24.33 13.25
CA CYS A 1246 -18.23 25.75 13.13
C CYS A 1246 -19.38 25.97 12.14
N ALA A 1247 -20.04 27.13 12.19
CA ALA A 1247 -21.11 27.46 11.26
C ALA A 1247 -20.57 28.02 9.93
N VAL A 1248 -21.17 27.61 8.81
CA VAL A 1248 -20.82 28.08 7.46
C VAL A 1248 -22.06 28.34 6.60
N ARG A 1249 -21.85 29.07 5.52
CA ARG A 1249 -22.76 29.23 4.39
C ARG A 1249 -22.11 28.62 3.15
N LEU A 1250 -22.89 27.86 2.38
CA LEU A 1250 -22.45 27.17 1.16
C LEU A 1250 -23.15 27.79 -0.06
N ALA A 1251 -22.40 28.06 -1.13
CA ALA A 1251 -22.94 28.60 -2.38
C ALA A 1251 -22.23 28.04 -3.62
N ALA A 1252 -23.00 27.72 -4.66
CA ALA A 1252 -22.47 27.34 -5.96
C ALA A 1252 -21.78 28.53 -6.66
N VAL A 1253 -20.71 28.29 -7.43
CA VAL A 1253 -20.03 29.31 -8.23
C VAL A 1253 -20.02 28.91 -9.71
N THR A 1254 -20.86 29.57 -10.52
CA THR A 1254 -21.06 29.26 -11.94
C THR A 1254 -19.96 29.76 -12.88
N GLN A 1255 -19.17 30.76 -12.47
CA GLN A 1255 -17.95 31.19 -13.16
C GLN A 1255 -16.91 31.66 -12.14
N TRP A 1256 -15.68 31.14 -12.27
CA TRP A 1256 -14.50 31.68 -11.59
C TRP A 1256 -13.40 31.88 -12.63
N ALA A 1257 -12.97 33.14 -12.82
CA ALA A 1257 -11.71 33.41 -13.47
C ALA A 1257 -10.60 33.03 -12.48
N ALA A 1258 -9.75 32.06 -12.86
CA ALA A 1258 -8.59 31.71 -12.05
C ALA A 1258 -7.67 32.93 -11.85
N PRO A 1259 -7.05 33.11 -10.66
CA PRO A 1259 -6.01 34.12 -10.45
C PRO A 1259 -4.75 33.84 -11.29
#